data_AF-A0AAJ4N927-F1
#
_entry.id   AF-A0AAJ4N927-F1
#
_cell.length_a   1.000
_cell.length_b   1.000
_cell.length_c   1.000
_cell.angle_alpha   90.00
_cell.angle_beta   90.00
_cell.angle_gamma   90.00
#
_symmetry.space_group_name_H-M   'P 1'
#
loop_
_entity.id
_entity.type
_entity.pdbx_description
1 polymer ?
#
loop_
_entity_poly.entity_id
_entity_poly.type
_entity_poly.pdbx_seq_one_letter_code
_entity_poly.pdbx_strand_id
1 'polypeptide(L)'
;MAEDQEAGPLSLERNESIFRNDILPDYLPEGVGRAWRPRLILLGGQPGAGKTAVLIASHAELDRSGPTIRIVGDDLRSYHPNFQAFQRQDPETASQFTQADAGRWAEKLLAAATERNVNIVFETTMRTPENVARVVGIARAAGYDVEVRAVAVNPRLSWQGNHYRFEEMLRLGDAARIPPQHVHDAAVTGLRVSLEKLESENLVDRVQLRTRGGTILYDNERNGSGWSEPPHARLSLEREQIRPMTTGELQRFSDDWNHVLARMEERRAPDDRIAAVSARAVEDVQHLLAQRRDADGENRQKRGRSIFQSRADALGLFVELYDNALRDAERRPIGNIEVHAVGRLSQSYMALKLVEAAQDLGLLPDNATIRSTRAMVQDKRGTREFPAAHRLPVDLAVELPDGSRRRLTESFDVALNQTAIDREIFGRTDRLSRLANVVDSWLEAAGMRTTLARAANAVASGMSADAAMSEVVEPGYATAIAGVRGRLGRNMAIAERTAIATMIVDEKGEPVRALRDELRFRTADLENRARAKTMMESILTETARHDRLDAEGRHDADELVRGIAANERSLGAGRARERSAVRADVLVPARNLPDLSEGEIADRLRVSSRLVGKRAEIDNLFRLVFGNSQAVSASVDRITGAQSGAAAGDDVREGRLGEMAGEGRTWLKGPSPARQTAEAHAPLLAAALVDYGMAVDFERHQLNLRHREEQARQRVEVPRPSKELAALMLGTDQEQVRRLNRDPAVHREFEKIMLAMTKRLSAADRSALKEENFAKLGSSLGITPEQAASLKLVQDRAGALQGQSLRQTRQVVSTHQLGIKR
;
A
#
# COMPACT_ATOMS: atom_id res chain seq x y z
N MET A 1 3.99 -6.01 52.67
CA MET A 1 3.05 -6.28 51.56
C MET A 1 3.84 -7.03 50.51
N ALA A 2 3.71 -8.35 50.49
CA ALA A 2 4.52 -9.25 49.67
C ALA A 2 3.60 -10.25 48.96
N GLU A 3 4.13 -10.91 47.93
CA GLU A 3 3.57 -12.10 47.30
C GLU A 3 2.23 -11.93 46.53
N ASP A 4 2.31 -11.21 45.41
CA ASP A 4 1.53 -11.52 44.18
C ASP A 4 2.53 -11.88 43.06
N GLN A 5 3.37 -12.90 43.31
CA GLN A 5 4.33 -13.48 42.36
C GLN A 5 4.01 -14.96 42.10
N GLU A 6 2.94 -15.23 41.37
CA GLU A 6 2.77 -16.50 40.64
C GLU A 6 1.74 -16.33 39.52
N ALA A 7 1.73 -17.25 38.55
CA ALA A 7 1.06 -17.06 37.27
C ALA A 7 -0.47 -17.24 37.34
N GLY A 8 -1.21 -16.23 37.80
CA GLY A 8 -2.67 -16.23 37.92
C GLY A 8 -3.34 -14.86 37.78
N PRO A 9 -4.69 -14.82 37.82
CA PRO A 9 -5.46 -13.57 37.81
C PRO A 9 -5.18 -12.72 39.05
N LEU A 10 -5.36 -11.40 38.94
CA LEU A 10 -5.20 -10.50 40.08
C LEU A 10 -6.21 -10.80 41.20
N SER A 11 -5.77 -10.55 42.44
CA SER A 11 -6.66 -10.47 43.60
C SER A 11 -7.80 -9.47 43.35
N LEU A 12 -9.00 -9.76 43.86
CA LEU A 12 -10.19 -8.94 43.59
C LEU A 12 -10.01 -7.47 44.02
N GLU A 13 -9.32 -7.25 45.14
CA GLU A 13 -8.96 -5.92 45.64
C GLU A 13 -8.01 -5.18 44.69
N ARG A 14 -6.98 -5.87 44.15
CA ARG A 14 -6.05 -5.25 43.20
C ARG A 14 -6.72 -4.96 41.85
N ASN A 15 -7.56 -5.88 41.37
CA ASN A 15 -8.38 -5.68 40.17
C ASN A 15 -9.31 -4.45 40.34
N GLU A 16 -9.95 -4.30 41.52
CA GLU A 16 -10.81 -3.16 41.82
C GLU A 16 -10.04 -1.85 41.96
N SER A 17 -8.86 -1.87 42.59
CA SER A 17 -7.99 -0.70 42.73
C SER A 17 -7.55 -0.16 41.36
N ILE A 18 -7.10 -1.03 40.45
CA ILE A 18 -6.72 -0.63 39.08
C ILE A 18 -7.94 -0.11 38.30
N PHE A 19 -9.11 -0.73 38.49
CA PHE A 19 -10.33 -0.25 37.86
C PHE A 19 -10.68 1.19 38.29
N ARG A 20 -10.69 1.47 39.60
CA ARG A 20 -11.10 2.78 40.13
C ARG A 20 -10.07 3.88 39.90
N ASN A 21 -8.78 3.56 39.99
CA ASN A 21 -7.71 4.55 40.00
C ASN A 21 -7.14 4.85 38.61
N ASP A 22 -7.15 3.85 37.71
CA ASP A 22 -6.49 3.95 36.40
C ASP A 22 -7.53 3.88 35.26
N ILE A 23 -8.29 2.79 35.15
CA ILE A 23 -9.18 2.54 34.00
C ILE A 23 -10.40 3.47 33.99
N LEU A 24 -11.06 3.66 35.14
CA LEU A 24 -12.28 4.45 35.21
C LEU A 24 -12.03 5.94 34.89
N PRO A 25 -10.98 6.61 35.40
CA PRO A 25 -10.64 7.97 35.00
C PRO A 25 -10.28 8.10 33.51
N ASP A 26 -9.51 7.16 32.94
CA ASP A 26 -9.04 7.23 31.55
C ASP A 26 -10.19 7.09 30.52
N TYR A 27 -11.19 6.24 30.80
CA TYR A 27 -12.33 6.03 29.91
C TYR A 27 -13.56 6.90 30.26
N LEU A 28 -13.72 7.28 31.53
CA LEU A 28 -14.84 8.07 32.05
C LEU A 28 -14.31 9.12 33.04
N PRO A 29 -13.69 10.22 32.55
CA PRO A 29 -13.20 11.29 33.41
C PRO A 29 -14.33 11.98 34.17
N GLU A 30 -13.99 12.63 35.28
CA GLU A 30 -14.95 13.47 36.02
C GLU A 30 -15.43 14.63 35.13
N GLY A 31 -16.73 14.96 35.21
CA GLY A 31 -17.33 15.99 34.36
C GLY A 31 -17.69 15.55 32.94
N VAL A 32 -17.53 14.27 32.56
CA VAL A 32 -18.04 13.78 31.28
C VAL A 32 -19.55 14.04 31.18
N GLY A 33 -20.00 14.62 30.06
CA GLY A 33 -21.40 14.98 29.84
C GLY A 33 -22.30 13.75 29.67
N ARG A 34 -23.62 13.99 29.60
CA ARG A 34 -24.64 12.93 29.41
C ARG A 34 -25.21 12.99 27.99
N ALA A 35 -25.45 11.83 27.39
CA ALA A 35 -26.28 11.70 26.20
C ALA A 35 -27.76 11.74 26.60
N TRP A 36 -28.58 12.51 25.88
CA TRP A 36 -30.01 12.67 26.21
C TRP A 36 -30.87 11.45 25.85
N ARG A 37 -30.46 10.71 24.82
CA ARG A 37 -30.95 9.37 24.47
C ARG A 37 -29.74 8.47 24.28
N PRO A 38 -29.31 7.77 25.34
CA PRO A 38 -28.08 7.01 25.28
C PRO A 38 -28.26 5.75 24.41
N ARG A 39 -27.32 5.51 23.50
CA ARG A 39 -27.29 4.35 22.60
C ARG A 39 -26.16 3.41 22.96
N LEU A 40 -26.42 2.10 22.91
CA LEU A 40 -25.40 1.05 22.94
C LEU A 40 -25.30 0.42 21.55
N ILE A 41 -24.13 0.50 20.92
CA ILE A 41 -23.80 -0.33 19.76
C ILE A 41 -22.91 -1.49 20.24
N LEU A 42 -23.45 -2.70 20.23
CA LEU A 42 -22.72 -3.94 20.53
C LEU A 42 -22.13 -4.52 19.25
N LEU A 43 -20.81 -4.72 19.21
CA LEU A 43 -20.11 -5.19 18.01
C LEU A 43 -19.73 -6.66 18.10
N GLY A 44 -20.11 -7.41 17.07
CA GLY A 44 -19.90 -8.85 16.94
C GLY A 44 -18.95 -9.25 15.82
N GLY A 45 -18.35 -10.43 15.94
CA GLY A 45 -17.42 -10.97 14.95
C GLY A 45 -16.28 -11.74 15.59
N GLN A 46 -15.91 -12.87 14.99
CA GLN A 46 -14.79 -13.68 15.45
C GLN A 46 -13.45 -12.89 15.41
N PRO A 47 -12.44 -13.30 16.18
CA PRO A 47 -11.10 -12.72 16.09
C PRO A 47 -10.57 -12.71 14.64
N GLY A 48 -9.97 -11.61 14.19
CA GLY A 48 -9.46 -11.48 12.82
C GLY A 48 -10.52 -11.10 11.75
N ALA A 49 -11.81 -10.99 12.10
CA ALA A 49 -12.85 -10.54 11.18
C ALA A 49 -12.74 -9.05 10.74
N GLY A 50 -11.85 -8.24 11.35
CA GLY A 50 -11.66 -6.83 10.97
C GLY A 50 -12.65 -5.85 11.62
N LYS A 51 -13.13 -6.15 12.84
CA LYS A 51 -14.10 -5.31 13.57
C LYS A 51 -13.69 -3.85 13.78
N THR A 52 -12.39 -3.54 13.79
CA THR A 52 -11.82 -2.21 14.04
C THR A 52 -12.41 -1.10 13.16
N ALA A 53 -12.71 -1.38 11.89
CA ALA A 53 -13.32 -0.38 10.99
C ALA A 53 -14.76 -0.04 11.42
N VAL A 54 -15.55 -1.07 11.76
CA VAL A 54 -16.93 -0.90 12.27
C VAL A 54 -16.93 -0.23 13.64
N LEU A 55 -15.96 -0.56 14.50
CA LEU A 55 -15.73 0.06 15.80
C LEU A 55 -15.50 1.58 15.71
N ILE A 56 -14.57 1.99 14.85
CA ILE A 56 -14.26 3.41 14.63
C ILE A 56 -15.46 4.14 14.01
N ALA A 57 -16.15 3.53 13.04
CA ALA A 57 -17.33 4.11 12.40
C ALA A 57 -18.51 4.27 13.37
N SER A 58 -18.80 3.25 14.19
CA SER A 58 -19.85 3.30 15.21
C SER A 58 -19.56 4.31 16.31
N HIS A 59 -18.31 4.45 16.74
CA HIS A 59 -17.93 5.45 17.74
C HIS A 59 -18.15 6.87 17.20
N ALA A 60 -17.63 7.17 16.00
CA ALA A 60 -17.83 8.46 15.34
C ALA A 60 -19.30 8.75 14.98
N GLU A 61 -20.14 7.72 14.82
CA GLU A 61 -21.58 7.91 14.65
C GLU A 61 -22.24 8.42 15.93
N LEU A 62 -22.01 7.73 17.06
CA LEU A 62 -22.63 8.05 18.35
C LEU A 62 -22.10 9.35 18.95
N ASP A 63 -20.84 9.70 18.71
CA ASP A 63 -20.23 10.91 19.28
C ASP A 63 -20.93 12.20 18.80
N ARG A 64 -21.62 12.13 17.66
CA ARG A 64 -22.48 13.21 17.14
C ARG A 64 -23.80 13.39 17.91
N SER A 65 -24.27 12.40 18.68
CA SER A 65 -25.50 12.50 19.48
C SER A 65 -25.25 12.68 20.99
N GLY A 66 -23.99 12.63 21.42
CA GLY A 66 -23.58 12.88 22.80
C GLY A 66 -22.27 12.16 23.15
N PRO A 67 -21.70 12.45 24.34
CA PRO A 67 -20.43 11.88 24.77
C PRO A 67 -20.43 10.36 24.67
N THR A 68 -19.44 9.82 23.95
CA THR A 68 -19.36 8.38 23.63
C THR A 68 -18.09 7.76 24.17
N ILE A 69 -18.19 6.55 24.71
CA ILE A 69 -17.01 5.72 25.02
C ILE A 69 -16.90 4.49 24.12
N ARG A 70 -15.68 3.98 23.99
CA ARG A 70 -15.33 2.77 23.25
C ARG A 70 -14.77 1.74 24.21
N ILE A 71 -15.52 0.66 24.48
CA ILE A 71 -15.07 -0.44 25.34
C ILE A 71 -14.51 -1.56 24.45
N VAL A 72 -13.21 -1.85 24.59
CA VAL A 72 -12.55 -3.01 23.97
C VAL A 72 -11.81 -3.78 25.04
N GLY A 73 -12.23 -5.01 25.33
CA GLY A 73 -11.64 -5.80 26.41
C GLY A 73 -10.15 -6.11 26.21
N ASP A 74 -9.65 -6.16 24.97
CA ASP A 74 -8.21 -6.36 24.72
C ASP A 74 -7.36 -5.12 25.05
N ASP A 75 -7.87 -3.89 24.84
CA ASP A 75 -7.14 -2.65 25.15
C ASP A 75 -6.88 -2.53 26.67
N LEU A 76 -7.82 -3.02 27.48
CA LEU A 76 -7.75 -3.04 28.95
C LEU A 76 -6.65 -3.97 29.51
N ARG A 77 -6.07 -4.87 28.71
CA ARG A 77 -4.99 -5.76 29.18
C ARG A 77 -3.71 -5.01 29.53
N SER A 78 -3.49 -3.85 28.93
CA SER A 78 -2.31 -3.01 29.14
C SER A 78 -2.17 -2.50 30.59
N TYR A 79 -3.29 -2.33 31.29
CA TYR A 79 -3.36 -1.94 32.72
C TYR A 79 -2.96 -3.08 33.67
N HIS A 80 -2.83 -4.32 33.19
CA HIS A 80 -2.35 -5.41 34.03
C HIS A 80 -0.85 -5.22 34.35
N PRO A 81 -0.41 -5.16 35.62
CA PRO A 81 0.96 -4.79 35.98
C PRO A 81 2.04 -5.65 35.30
N ASN A 82 1.76 -6.95 35.13
CA ASN A 82 2.67 -7.90 34.49
C ASN A 82 2.48 -8.02 32.97
N PHE A 83 1.66 -7.19 32.31
CA PHE A 83 1.35 -7.31 30.87
C PHE A 83 2.60 -7.36 29.99
N GLN A 84 3.52 -6.41 30.18
CA GLN A 84 4.78 -6.38 29.41
C GLN A 84 5.69 -7.56 29.74
N ALA A 85 5.66 -8.09 30.97
CA ALA A 85 6.46 -9.24 31.35
C ALA A 85 5.97 -10.52 30.64
N PHE A 86 4.65 -10.75 30.63
CA PHE A 86 4.05 -11.86 29.89
C PHE A 86 4.31 -11.74 28.38
N GLN A 87 4.17 -10.54 27.80
CA GLN A 87 4.47 -10.28 26.39
C GLN A 87 5.95 -10.54 26.03
N ARG A 88 6.90 -10.23 26.90
CA ARG A 88 8.33 -10.53 26.69
C ARG A 88 8.67 -12.01 26.89
N GLN A 89 7.91 -12.73 27.72
CA GLN A 89 8.12 -14.15 27.99
C GLN A 89 7.62 -15.01 26.82
N ASP A 90 6.38 -14.82 26.39
CA ASP A 90 5.78 -15.49 25.24
C ASP A 90 4.51 -14.75 24.75
N PRO A 91 4.57 -14.03 23.61
CA PRO A 91 3.41 -13.36 23.00
C PRO A 91 2.25 -14.28 22.63
N GLU A 92 2.49 -15.58 22.35
CA GLU A 92 1.43 -16.53 22.00
C GLU A 92 0.56 -16.85 23.24
N THR A 93 1.18 -17.15 24.37
CA THR A 93 0.46 -17.54 25.59
C THR A 93 0.11 -16.40 26.54
N ALA A 94 0.76 -15.22 26.45
CA ALA A 94 0.55 -14.06 27.33
C ALA A 94 -0.93 -13.66 27.56
N SER A 95 -1.79 -13.92 26.58
CA SER A 95 -3.22 -13.61 26.66
C SER A 95 -3.98 -14.41 27.73
N GLN A 96 -3.50 -15.60 28.12
CA GLN A 96 -4.16 -16.46 29.11
C GLN A 96 -4.11 -15.88 30.53
N PHE A 97 -3.03 -15.18 30.88
CA PHE A 97 -2.83 -14.58 32.20
C PHE A 97 -3.59 -13.27 32.41
N THR A 98 -4.03 -12.61 31.32
CA THR A 98 -4.62 -11.26 31.38
C THR A 98 -6.10 -11.22 31.02
N GLN A 99 -6.65 -12.30 30.44
CA GLN A 99 -8.02 -12.31 29.93
C GLN A 99 -9.08 -12.21 31.04
N ALA A 100 -8.84 -12.80 32.22
CA ALA A 100 -9.81 -12.80 33.32
C ALA A 100 -10.04 -11.38 33.88
N ASP A 101 -8.94 -10.66 34.16
CA ASP A 101 -9.00 -9.31 34.71
C ASP A 101 -9.50 -8.28 33.70
N ALA A 102 -9.05 -8.38 32.45
CA ALA A 102 -9.54 -7.52 31.37
C ALA A 102 -11.05 -7.72 31.10
N GLY A 103 -11.55 -8.95 31.25
CA GLY A 103 -12.99 -9.24 31.20
C GLY A 103 -13.76 -8.56 32.34
N ARG A 104 -13.29 -8.68 33.59
CA ARG A 104 -13.87 -7.99 34.75
C ARG A 104 -13.90 -6.47 34.57
N TRP A 105 -12.81 -5.88 34.05
CA TRP A 105 -12.72 -4.45 33.80
C TRP A 105 -13.69 -3.98 32.70
N ALA A 106 -13.86 -4.74 31.63
CA ALA A 106 -14.82 -4.42 30.58
C ALA A 106 -16.28 -4.42 31.10
N GLU A 107 -16.63 -5.36 31.98
CA GLU A 107 -17.97 -5.42 32.60
C GLU A 107 -18.21 -4.27 33.58
N LYS A 108 -17.22 -3.95 34.43
CA LYS A 108 -17.30 -2.79 35.34
C LYS A 108 -17.38 -1.47 34.58
N LEU A 109 -16.63 -1.33 33.48
CA LEU A 109 -16.66 -0.13 32.64
C LEU A 109 -18.00 0.02 31.91
N LEU A 110 -18.62 -1.08 31.45
CA LEU A 110 -19.98 -1.05 30.90
C LEU A 110 -20.98 -0.52 31.94
N ALA A 111 -20.96 -1.07 33.17
CA ALA A 111 -21.86 -0.64 34.24
C ALA A 111 -21.69 0.86 34.58
N ALA A 112 -20.46 1.30 34.80
CA ALA A 112 -20.15 2.71 35.09
C ALA A 112 -20.54 3.66 33.93
N ALA A 113 -20.44 3.20 32.68
CA ALA A 113 -20.88 3.96 31.52
C ALA A 113 -22.40 4.08 31.44
N THR A 114 -23.13 3.00 31.73
CA THR A 114 -24.60 3.02 31.79
C THR A 114 -25.12 3.92 32.91
N GLU A 115 -24.47 3.92 34.08
CA GLU A 115 -24.79 4.83 35.18
C GLU A 115 -24.57 6.31 34.80
N ARG A 116 -23.50 6.60 34.05
CA ARG A 116 -23.18 7.96 33.59
C ARG A 116 -24.01 8.43 32.38
N ASN A 117 -24.84 7.57 31.79
CA ASN A 117 -25.68 7.89 30.64
C ASN A 117 -24.88 8.43 29.44
N VAL A 118 -23.70 7.85 29.18
CA VAL A 118 -22.92 8.12 27.95
C VAL A 118 -23.34 7.15 26.85
N ASN A 119 -23.14 7.52 25.59
CA ASN A 119 -23.22 6.58 24.48
C ASN A 119 -22.08 5.53 24.59
N ILE A 120 -22.34 4.30 24.16
CA ILE A 120 -21.39 3.19 24.33
C ILE A 120 -21.23 2.44 23.01
N VAL A 121 -19.99 2.20 22.59
CA VAL A 121 -19.65 1.20 21.58
C VAL A 121 -18.83 0.11 22.23
N PHE A 122 -19.37 -1.10 22.31
CA PHE A 122 -18.76 -2.22 23.03
C PHE A 122 -18.34 -3.33 22.07
N GLU A 123 -17.04 -3.58 21.95
CA GLU A 123 -16.51 -4.71 21.18
C GLU A 123 -16.58 -6.02 21.96
N THR A 124 -17.20 -7.03 21.35
CA THR A 124 -17.18 -8.41 21.82
C THR A 124 -16.99 -9.38 20.64
N THR A 125 -16.83 -10.66 20.95
CA THR A 125 -16.88 -11.73 19.95
C THR A 125 -18.30 -12.25 19.72
N MET A 126 -19.25 -11.93 20.61
CA MET A 126 -20.58 -12.55 20.69
C MET A 126 -20.52 -14.09 20.71
N ARG A 127 -19.50 -14.67 21.35
CA ARG A 127 -19.29 -16.12 21.44
C ARG A 127 -20.34 -16.86 22.27
N THR A 128 -20.98 -16.19 23.23
CA THR A 128 -21.88 -16.80 24.21
C THR A 128 -23.20 -16.02 24.25
N PRO A 129 -24.31 -16.56 23.72
CA PRO A 129 -25.59 -15.86 23.60
C PRO A 129 -26.11 -15.32 24.94
N GLU A 130 -25.84 -16.01 26.04
CA GLU A 130 -26.29 -15.66 27.39
C GLU A 130 -25.54 -14.42 27.92
N ASN A 131 -24.23 -14.32 27.62
CA ASN A 131 -23.44 -13.14 27.95
C ASN A 131 -23.86 -11.93 27.09
N VAL A 132 -24.18 -12.16 25.81
CA VAL A 132 -24.73 -11.13 24.92
C VAL A 132 -26.06 -10.62 25.47
N ALA A 133 -27.00 -11.53 25.79
CA ALA A 133 -28.29 -11.18 26.35
C ALA A 133 -28.17 -10.44 27.70
N ARG A 134 -27.23 -10.82 28.57
CA ARG A 134 -26.94 -10.11 29.82
C ARG A 134 -26.45 -8.67 29.57
N VAL A 135 -25.51 -8.48 28.64
CA VAL A 135 -24.99 -7.14 28.27
C VAL A 135 -26.10 -6.25 27.71
N VAL A 136 -26.95 -6.79 26.83
CA VAL A 136 -28.13 -6.10 26.31
C VAL A 136 -29.10 -5.76 27.45
N GLY A 137 -29.38 -6.70 28.35
CA GLY A 137 -30.28 -6.51 29.49
C GLY A 137 -29.83 -5.40 30.44
N ILE A 138 -28.53 -5.28 30.73
CA ILE A 138 -27.95 -4.19 31.54
C ILE A 138 -28.24 -2.83 30.89
N ALA A 139 -27.97 -2.68 29.59
CA ALA A 139 -28.20 -1.43 28.88
C ALA A 139 -29.69 -1.08 28.76
N ARG A 140 -30.54 -2.09 28.45
CA ARG A 140 -32.01 -1.93 28.41
C ARG A 140 -32.58 -1.47 29.76
N ALA A 141 -32.12 -2.05 30.87
CA ALA A 141 -32.53 -1.64 32.21
C ALA A 141 -32.11 -0.20 32.55
N ALA A 142 -31.02 0.29 31.97
CA ALA A 142 -30.58 1.68 32.04
C ALA A 142 -31.25 2.62 31.01
N GLY A 143 -32.24 2.13 30.23
CA GLY A 143 -33.00 2.94 29.28
C GLY A 143 -32.31 3.20 27.93
N TYR A 144 -31.34 2.36 27.54
CA TYR A 144 -30.62 2.51 26.27
C TYR A 144 -31.40 1.93 25.08
N ASP A 145 -31.33 2.61 23.95
CA ASP A 145 -31.57 2.01 22.64
C ASP A 145 -30.36 1.12 22.29
N VAL A 146 -30.59 -0.14 21.93
CA VAL A 146 -29.53 -1.14 21.72
C VAL A 146 -29.51 -1.64 20.29
N GLU A 147 -28.38 -1.44 19.63
CA GLU A 147 -28.10 -1.89 18.26
C GLU A 147 -26.97 -2.91 18.25
N VAL A 148 -27.08 -3.92 17.39
CA VAL A 148 -26.05 -4.95 17.19
C VAL A 148 -25.50 -4.83 15.77
N ARG A 149 -24.18 -4.68 15.63
CA ARG A 149 -23.50 -4.75 14.33
C ARG A 149 -22.47 -5.88 14.33
N ALA A 150 -22.65 -6.87 13.47
CA ALA A 150 -21.69 -7.97 13.36
C ALA A 150 -20.98 -7.98 12.00
N VAL A 151 -19.70 -8.36 12.01
CA VAL A 151 -18.90 -8.48 10.78
C VAL A 151 -18.96 -9.91 10.26
N ALA A 152 -19.56 -10.08 9.08
CA ALA A 152 -19.66 -11.33 8.35
C ALA A 152 -18.39 -11.56 7.52
N VAL A 153 -17.61 -12.57 7.88
CA VAL A 153 -16.34 -12.94 7.23
C VAL A 153 -16.20 -14.46 7.24
N ASN A 154 -15.75 -15.03 6.13
CA ASN A 154 -15.38 -16.44 6.02
C ASN A 154 -14.41 -16.87 7.16
N PRO A 155 -14.65 -17.98 7.86
CA PRO A 155 -13.82 -18.40 9.00
C PRO A 155 -12.33 -18.62 8.70
N ARG A 156 -11.97 -19.07 7.48
CA ARG A 156 -10.55 -19.24 7.10
C ARG A 156 -9.87 -17.89 6.87
N LEU A 157 -10.59 -16.92 6.29
CA LEU A 157 -10.13 -15.54 6.12
C LEU A 157 -9.93 -14.81 7.46
N SER A 158 -10.81 -15.01 8.44
CA SER A 158 -10.60 -14.45 9.79
C SER A 158 -9.47 -15.16 10.54
N TRP A 159 -9.29 -16.48 10.36
CA TRP A 159 -8.18 -17.21 10.96
C TRP A 159 -6.82 -16.71 10.44
N GLN A 160 -6.65 -16.61 9.12
CA GLN A 160 -5.50 -15.97 8.49
C GLN A 160 -5.28 -14.54 9.02
N GLY A 161 -6.35 -13.75 9.14
CA GLY A 161 -6.28 -12.39 9.67
C GLY A 161 -5.68 -12.30 11.08
N ASN A 162 -5.79 -13.36 11.90
CA ASN A 162 -5.11 -13.42 13.19
C ASN A 162 -3.59 -13.63 13.05
N HIS A 163 -3.15 -14.52 12.15
CA HIS A 163 -1.72 -14.73 11.85
C HIS A 163 -1.08 -13.48 11.24
N TYR A 164 -1.73 -12.88 10.24
CA TYR A 164 -1.26 -11.63 9.61
C TYR A 164 -1.04 -10.52 10.63
N ARG A 165 -2.03 -10.29 11.50
CA ARG A 165 -1.95 -9.27 12.56
C ARG A 165 -0.87 -9.60 13.59
N PHE A 166 -0.70 -10.88 13.95
CA PHE A 166 0.33 -11.32 14.89
C PHE A 166 1.74 -11.01 14.37
N GLU A 167 2.03 -11.40 13.13
CA GLU A 167 3.34 -11.19 12.51
C GLU A 167 3.66 -9.69 12.29
N GLU A 168 2.69 -8.89 11.83
CA GLU A 168 2.92 -7.44 11.67
C GLU A 168 3.08 -6.72 13.01
N MET A 169 2.38 -7.11 14.08
CA MET A 169 2.59 -6.53 15.41
C MET A 169 3.96 -6.90 15.97
N LEU A 170 4.42 -8.16 15.82
CA LEU A 170 5.79 -8.55 16.21
C LEU A 170 6.84 -7.72 15.48
N ARG A 171 6.66 -7.48 14.17
CA ARG A 171 7.58 -6.67 13.35
C ARG A 171 7.62 -5.20 13.79
N LEU A 172 6.51 -4.64 14.26
CA LEU A 172 6.43 -3.28 14.77
C LEU A 172 6.94 -3.14 16.21
N GLY A 173 7.14 -4.25 16.93
CA GLY A 173 7.49 -4.26 18.35
C GLY A 173 6.29 -4.07 19.28
N ASP A 174 5.07 -4.17 18.73
CA ASP A 174 3.81 -4.06 19.47
C ASP A 174 3.47 -5.35 20.23
N ALA A 175 2.53 -5.25 21.17
CA ALA A 175 2.04 -6.38 21.97
C ALA A 175 1.21 -7.38 21.12
N ALA A 176 1.91 -8.25 20.40
CA ALA A 176 1.31 -9.27 19.56
C ALA A 176 0.57 -10.34 20.38
N ARG A 177 -0.48 -10.91 19.79
CA ARG A 177 -1.11 -12.15 20.29
C ARG A 177 -1.83 -12.89 19.17
N ILE A 178 -1.83 -14.21 19.21
CA ILE A 178 -2.73 -15.04 18.41
C ILE A 178 -3.77 -15.67 19.36
N PRO A 179 -5.10 -15.58 19.09
CA PRO A 179 -6.09 -16.27 19.90
C PRO A 179 -5.97 -17.79 19.72
N PRO A 180 -6.17 -18.61 20.77
CA PRO A 180 -6.28 -20.06 20.62
C PRO A 180 -7.37 -20.42 19.61
N GLN A 181 -7.13 -21.41 18.72
CA GLN A 181 -8.05 -21.70 17.62
C GLN A 181 -9.48 -22.03 18.11
N HIS A 182 -9.61 -22.80 19.19
CA HIS A 182 -10.92 -23.11 19.79
C HIS A 182 -11.70 -21.85 20.25
N VAL A 183 -11.02 -20.75 20.61
CA VAL A 183 -11.65 -19.47 20.94
C VAL A 183 -12.19 -18.77 19.69
N HIS A 184 -11.45 -18.83 18.58
CA HIS A 184 -11.88 -18.32 17.28
C HIS A 184 -13.08 -19.12 16.76
N ASP A 185 -12.98 -20.45 16.73
CA ASP A 185 -13.99 -21.33 16.14
C ASP A 185 -15.29 -21.31 16.97
N ALA A 186 -15.19 -21.26 18.30
CA ALA A 186 -16.35 -21.03 19.17
C ALA A 186 -17.01 -19.66 18.92
N ALA A 187 -16.25 -18.61 18.59
CA ALA A 187 -16.82 -17.31 18.25
C ALA A 187 -17.55 -17.31 16.90
N VAL A 188 -17.06 -18.06 15.91
CA VAL A 188 -17.74 -18.25 14.61
C VAL A 188 -19.13 -18.87 14.81
N THR A 189 -19.22 -19.94 15.59
CA THR A 189 -20.49 -20.63 15.87
C THR A 189 -21.37 -19.82 16.81
N GLY A 190 -20.80 -19.28 17.89
CA GLY A 190 -21.52 -18.53 18.91
C GLY A 190 -22.16 -17.25 18.39
N LEU A 191 -21.53 -16.57 17.42
CA LEU A 191 -22.10 -15.39 16.78
C LEU A 191 -23.42 -15.70 16.05
N ARG A 192 -23.49 -16.85 15.34
CA ARG A 192 -24.70 -17.29 14.62
C ARG A 192 -25.88 -17.47 15.57
N VAL A 193 -25.65 -18.19 16.68
CA VAL A 193 -26.65 -18.46 17.72
C VAL A 193 -27.03 -17.17 18.47
N SER A 194 -26.06 -16.29 18.73
CA SER A 194 -26.32 -15.01 19.40
C SER A 194 -27.22 -14.11 18.56
N LEU A 195 -26.98 -13.97 17.25
CA LEU A 195 -27.83 -13.19 16.35
C LEU A 195 -29.25 -13.75 16.26
N GLU A 196 -29.38 -15.08 16.13
CA GLU A 196 -30.69 -15.75 16.12
C GLU A 196 -31.48 -15.53 17.41
N LYS A 197 -30.82 -15.64 18.58
CA LYS A 197 -31.42 -15.36 19.89
C LYS A 197 -31.86 -13.89 20.01
N LEU A 198 -31.01 -12.96 19.59
CA LEU A 198 -31.28 -11.51 19.66
C LEU A 198 -32.54 -11.11 18.87
N GLU A 199 -32.74 -11.65 17.68
CA GLU A 199 -33.93 -11.38 16.87
C GLU A 199 -35.17 -12.11 17.39
N SER A 200 -35.06 -13.42 17.68
CA SER A 200 -36.20 -14.25 18.11
C SER A 200 -36.76 -13.85 19.47
N GLU A 201 -35.90 -13.45 20.42
CA GLU A 201 -36.30 -12.96 21.74
C GLU A 201 -36.52 -11.43 21.78
N ASN A 202 -36.42 -10.74 20.63
CA ASN A 202 -36.67 -9.29 20.49
C ASN A 202 -35.84 -8.40 21.43
N LEU A 203 -34.59 -8.79 21.71
CA LEU A 203 -33.78 -8.17 22.77
C LEU A 203 -33.25 -6.77 22.39
N VAL A 204 -33.10 -6.49 21.10
CA VAL A 204 -32.42 -5.30 20.53
C VAL A 204 -33.33 -4.57 19.53
N ASP A 205 -33.01 -3.30 19.26
CA ASP A 205 -33.80 -2.43 18.37
C ASP A 205 -33.36 -2.52 16.91
N ARG A 206 -32.10 -2.90 16.66
CA ARG A 206 -31.55 -3.04 15.31
C ARG A 206 -30.48 -4.13 15.26
N VAL A 207 -30.51 -4.92 14.19
CA VAL A 207 -29.47 -5.90 13.86
C VAL A 207 -28.94 -5.62 12.46
N GLN A 208 -27.63 -5.42 12.36
CA GLN A 208 -26.95 -5.11 11.11
C GLN A 208 -25.75 -6.04 10.90
N LEU A 209 -25.61 -6.57 9.68
CA LEU A 209 -24.45 -7.36 9.27
C LEU A 209 -23.66 -6.62 8.22
N ARG A 210 -22.33 -6.64 8.35
CA ARG A 210 -21.42 -5.97 7.41
C ARG A 210 -20.33 -6.91 6.90
N THR A 211 -19.90 -6.73 5.66
CA THR A 211 -18.64 -7.33 5.18
C THR A 211 -17.45 -6.72 5.91
N ARG A 212 -16.27 -7.35 5.82
CA ARG A 212 -14.99 -6.74 6.24
C ARG A 212 -14.69 -5.40 5.53
N GLY A 213 -15.29 -5.17 4.35
CA GLY A 213 -15.21 -3.89 3.61
C GLY A 213 -16.23 -2.83 4.04
N GLY A 214 -17.12 -3.14 5.00
CA GLY A 214 -18.11 -2.20 5.54
C GLY A 214 -19.48 -2.22 4.87
N THR A 215 -19.62 -2.88 3.71
CA THR A 215 -20.89 -3.10 2.98
C THR A 215 -21.92 -3.75 3.88
N ILE A 216 -23.12 -3.19 3.96
CA ILE A 216 -24.23 -3.77 4.74
C ILE A 216 -24.84 -4.92 3.94
N LEU A 217 -24.92 -6.10 4.55
CA LEU A 217 -25.47 -7.34 3.97
C LEU A 217 -26.88 -7.64 4.48
N TYR A 218 -27.18 -7.15 5.68
CA TYR A 218 -28.45 -7.31 6.35
C TYR A 218 -28.62 -6.12 7.28
N ASP A 219 -29.82 -5.58 7.33
CA ASP A 219 -30.19 -4.48 8.22
C ASP A 219 -31.67 -4.66 8.56
N ASN A 220 -31.99 -4.80 9.84
CA ASN A 220 -33.36 -4.97 10.29
C ASN A 220 -33.56 -4.14 11.57
N GLU A 221 -34.61 -3.32 11.57
CA GLU A 221 -35.01 -2.48 12.69
C GLU A 221 -36.33 -2.97 13.27
N ARG A 222 -36.44 -2.91 14.59
CA ARG A 222 -37.63 -3.26 15.35
C ARG A 222 -38.44 -1.99 15.62
N ASN A 223 -39.71 -2.04 15.25
CA ASN A 223 -40.69 -0.99 15.44
C ASN A 223 -41.80 -1.45 16.43
N GLY A 224 -42.81 -0.61 16.66
CA GLY A 224 -43.90 -0.90 17.61
C GLY A 224 -44.77 -2.11 17.25
N SER A 225 -44.72 -2.61 16.01
CA SER A 225 -45.42 -3.81 15.53
C SER A 225 -44.55 -5.07 15.41
N GLY A 226 -43.24 -4.98 15.71
CA GLY A 226 -42.28 -6.08 15.58
C GLY A 226 -41.08 -5.72 14.72
N TRP A 227 -40.40 -6.72 14.16
CA TRP A 227 -39.34 -6.48 13.16
C TRP A 227 -39.91 -5.93 11.86
N SER A 228 -39.17 -5.04 11.20
CA SER A 228 -39.60 -4.44 9.93
C SER A 228 -39.50 -5.44 8.76
N GLU A 229 -38.53 -6.34 8.81
CA GLU A 229 -38.39 -7.50 7.93
C GLU A 229 -38.33 -8.81 8.75
N PRO A 230 -38.64 -9.98 8.18
CA PRO A 230 -38.49 -11.25 8.88
C PRO A 230 -37.05 -11.50 9.42
N PRO A 231 -36.90 -11.97 10.68
CA PRO A 231 -35.61 -12.33 11.27
C PRO A 231 -34.78 -13.29 10.44
N HIS A 232 -33.66 -12.80 9.90
CA HIS A 232 -32.81 -13.52 8.96
C HIS A 232 -31.30 -13.25 9.17
N ALA A 233 -30.90 -12.59 10.28
CA ALA A 233 -29.49 -12.26 10.51
C ALA A 233 -28.60 -13.51 10.51
N ARG A 234 -29.00 -14.59 11.19
CA ARG A 234 -28.24 -15.85 11.19
C ARG A 234 -28.00 -16.38 9.77
N LEU A 235 -29.06 -16.46 8.96
CA LEU A 235 -28.98 -17.00 7.60
C LEU A 235 -28.13 -16.11 6.68
N SER A 236 -28.25 -14.79 6.81
CA SER A 236 -27.43 -13.82 6.07
C SER A 236 -25.95 -13.89 6.44
N LEU A 237 -25.63 -14.08 7.74
CA LEU A 237 -24.27 -14.33 8.21
C LEU A 237 -23.72 -15.65 7.64
N GLU A 238 -24.48 -16.74 7.76
CA GLU A 238 -24.05 -18.06 7.27
C GLU A 238 -23.80 -18.04 5.76
N ARG A 239 -24.68 -17.38 4.98
CA ARG A 239 -24.52 -17.18 3.53
C ARG A 239 -23.21 -16.51 3.14
N GLU A 240 -22.82 -15.41 3.79
CA GLU A 240 -21.54 -14.74 3.49
C GLU A 240 -20.35 -15.56 4.01
N GLN A 241 -20.47 -16.22 5.16
CA GLN A 241 -19.41 -17.09 5.68
C GLN A 241 -19.07 -18.25 4.73
N ILE A 242 -20.08 -18.80 4.03
CA ILE A 242 -19.91 -19.87 3.03
C ILE A 242 -19.84 -19.37 1.58
N ARG A 243 -19.89 -18.05 1.32
CA ARG A 243 -19.87 -17.53 -0.04
C ARG A 243 -18.59 -17.97 -0.76
N PRO A 244 -18.68 -18.59 -1.95
CA PRO A 244 -17.52 -18.88 -2.77
C PRO A 244 -16.76 -17.58 -3.09
N MET A 245 -15.50 -17.51 -2.66
CA MET A 245 -14.64 -16.37 -2.95
C MET A 245 -14.48 -16.16 -4.46
N THR A 246 -14.41 -14.91 -4.90
CA THR A 246 -14.00 -14.57 -6.26
C THR A 246 -12.53 -14.89 -6.49
N THR A 247 -12.09 -15.04 -7.74
CA THR A 247 -10.69 -15.29 -8.08
C THR A 247 -9.74 -14.22 -7.52
N GLY A 248 -10.20 -12.96 -7.45
CA GLY A 248 -9.43 -11.86 -6.85
C GLY A 248 -9.37 -11.92 -5.32
N GLU A 249 -10.41 -12.40 -4.65
CA GLU A 249 -10.39 -12.68 -3.20
C GLU A 249 -9.48 -13.87 -2.88
N LEU A 250 -9.54 -14.95 -3.67
CA LEU A 250 -8.66 -16.12 -3.55
C LEU A 250 -7.19 -15.78 -3.76
N GLN A 251 -6.86 -14.93 -4.74
CA GLN A 251 -5.49 -14.50 -4.96
C GLN A 251 -4.96 -13.72 -3.76
N ARG A 252 -5.71 -12.72 -3.26
CA ARG A 252 -5.33 -11.98 -2.03
C ARG A 252 -5.19 -12.90 -0.83
N PHE A 253 -6.09 -13.88 -0.67
CA PHE A 253 -6.00 -14.88 0.39
C PHE A 253 -4.74 -15.75 0.26
N SER A 254 -4.29 -16.09 -0.95
CA SER A 254 -2.99 -16.76 -1.15
C SER A 254 -1.82 -15.84 -0.80
N ASP A 255 -1.85 -14.60 -1.27
CA ASP A 255 -0.80 -13.59 -1.06
C ASP A 255 -0.62 -13.25 0.42
N ASP A 256 -1.70 -13.09 1.18
CA ASP A 256 -1.68 -12.83 2.63
C ASP A 256 -1.09 -14.00 3.43
N TRP A 257 -1.28 -15.26 2.98
CA TRP A 257 -0.63 -16.43 3.60
C TRP A 257 0.88 -16.48 3.27
N ASN A 258 1.26 -16.18 2.03
CA ASN A 258 2.67 -16.08 1.64
C ASN A 258 3.38 -14.97 2.43
N HIS A 259 2.70 -13.85 2.67
CA HIS A 259 3.22 -12.75 3.51
C HIS A 259 3.44 -13.20 4.97
N VAL A 260 2.48 -13.91 5.57
CA VAL A 260 2.64 -14.49 6.91
C VAL A 260 3.87 -15.40 6.99
N LEU A 261 4.02 -16.33 6.04
CA LEU A 261 5.16 -17.26 6.02
C LEU A 261 6.50 -16.52 5.87
N ALA A 262 6.56 -15.54 4.96
CA ALA A 262 7.76 -14.71 4.78
C ALA A 262 8.13 -13.91 6.04
N ARG A 263 7.15 -13.43 6.83
CA ARG A 263 7.41 -12.79 8.14
C ARG A 263 7.91 -13.77 9.19
N MET A 264 7.34 -14.97 9.24
CA MET A 264 7.82 -16.03 10.14
C MET A 264 9.28 -16.41 9.83
N GLU A 265 9.64 -16.51 8.55
CA GLU A 265 11.03 -16.72 8.10
C GLU A 265 11.94 -15.53 8.47
N GLU A 266 11.50 -14.29 8.21
CA GLU A 266 12.25 -13.06 8.52
C GLU A 266 12.61 -12.96 10.01
N ARG A 267 11.65 -13.24 10.90
CA ARG A 267 11.86 -13.25 12.36
C ARG A 267 12.53 -14.52 12.90
N ARG A 268 12.82 -15.51 12.04
CA ARG A 268 13.35 -16.83 12.41
C ARG A 268 12.46 -17.56 13.43
N ALA A 269 11.17 -17.67 13.11
CA ALA A 269 10.25 -18.51 13.85
C ALA A 269 10.74 -19.98 13.87
N PRO A 270 10.39 -20.78 14.89
CA PRO A 270 10.76 -22.19 14.93
C PRO A 270 10.22 -22.98 13.71
N ASP A 271 11.05 -23.87 13.16
CA ASP A 271 10.75 -24.61 11.92
C ASP A 271 9.45 -25.44 12.01
N ASP A 272 9.14 -25.99 13.20
CA ASP A 272 7.90 -26.72 13.47
C ASP A 272 6.67 -25.81 13.36
N ARG A 273 6.78 -24.55 13.77
CA ARG A 273 5.71 -23.55 13.66
C ARG A 273 5.54 -23.07 12.23
N ILE A 274 6.64 -22.84 11.50
CA ILE A 274 6.59 -22.51 10.06
C ILE A 274 5.91 -23.67 9.29
N ALA A 275 6.31 -24.92 9.54
CA ALA A 275 5.72 -26.09 8.91
C ALA A 275 4.21 -26.23 9.21
N ALA A 276 3.79 -26.01 10.46
CA ALA A 276 2.38 -26.07 10.85
C ALA A 276 1.53 -24.98 10.17
N VAL A 277 2.03 -23.74 10.11
CA VAL A 277 1.32 -22.64 9.43
C VAL A 277 1.31 -22.85 7.91
N SER A 278 2.41 -23.34 7.32
CA SER A 278 2.47 -23.65 5.89
C SER A 278 1.50 -24.77 5.50
N ALA A 279 1.37 -25.82 6.32
CA ALA A 279 0.40 -26.89 6.09
C ALA A 279 -1.04 -26.36 6.12
N ARG A 280 -1.35 -25.47 7.09
CA ARG A 280 -2.67 -24.84 7.20
C ARG A 280 -2.97 -23.89 6.04
N ALA A 281 -1.99 -23.11 5.58
CA ALA A 281 -2.14 -22.23 4.42
C ALA A 281 -2.49 -23.02 3.15
N VAL A 282 -1.80 -24.14 2.92
CA VAL A 282 -2.08 -25.05 1.80
C VAL A 282 -3.49 -25.65 1.91
N GLU A 283 -3.88 -26.14 3.09
CA GLU A 283 -5.23 -26.68 3.34
C GLU A 283 -6.33 -25.64 3.08
N ASP A 284 -6.18 -24.43 3.63
CA ASP A 284 -7.15 -23.35 3.47
C ASP A 284 -7.32 -22.97 1.98
N VAL A 285 -6.22 -22.80 1.25
CA VAL A 285 -6.24 -22.44 -0.18
C VAL A 285 -6.85 -23.56 -1.03
N GLN A 286 -6.48 -24.83 -0.78
CA GLN A 286 -7.07 -25.98 -1.50
C GLN A 286 -8.57 -26.11 -1.25
N HIS A 287 -9.02 -25.90 -0.01
CA HIS A 287 -10.43 -25.94 0.35
C HIS A 287 -11.25 -24.86 -0.38
N LEU A 288 -10.79 -23.61 -0.39
CA LEU A 288 -11.50 -22.52 -1.04
C LEU A 288 -11.46 -22.63 -2.58
N LEU A 289 -10.39 -23.20 -3.15
CA LEU A 289 -10.32 -23.57 -4.58
C LEU A 289 -11.26 -24.74 -4.94
N ALA A 290 -11.49 -25.71 -4.05
CA ALA A 290 -12.51 -26.74 -4.23
C ALA A 290 -13.91 -26.11 -4.23
N GLN A 291 -14.25 -25.36 -3.18
CA GLN A 291 -15.52 -24.66 -3.05
C GLN A 291 -15.84 -23.77 -4.27
N ARG A 292 -14.83 -23.09 -4.83
CA ARG A 292 -15.01 -22.30 -6.06
C ARG A 292 -15.32 -23.16 -7.28
N ARG A 293 -14.61 -24.28 -7.47
CA ARG A 293 -14.84 -25.21 -8.58
C ARG A 293 -16.24 -25.81 -8.52
N ASP A 294 -16.72 -26.14 -7.33
CA ASP A 294 -18.07 -26.69 -7.12
C ASP A 294 -19.15 -25.65 -7.46
N ALA A 295 -18.98 -24.39 -7.01
CA ALA A 295 -19.88 -23.28 -7.36
C ALA A 295 -19.89 -22.93 -8.86
N ASP A 296 -18.75 -23.06 -9.54
CA ASP A 296 -18.66 -22.93 -11.00
C ASP A 296 -19.25 -24.17 -11.73
N GLY A 297 -19.30 -25.33 -11.06
CA GLY A 297 -19.94 -26.56 -11.54
C GLY A 297 -21.47 -26.51 -11.47
N GLU A 298 -22.03 -26.10 -10.33
CA GLU A 298 -23.49 -25.96 -10.15
C GLU A 298 -24.09 -24.92 -11.12
N ASN A 299 -23.35 -23.84 -11.39
CA ASN A 299 -23.76 -22.83 -12.37
C ASN A 299 -23.81 -23.34 -13.82
N ARG A 300 -23.16 -24.47 -14.15
CA ARG A 300 -23.24 -25.08 -15.49
C ARG A 300 -24.52 -25.88 -15.72
N GLN A 301 -25.17 -26.40 -14.67
CA GLN A 301 -26.43 -27.15 -14.80
C GLN A 301 -27.68 -26.27 -14.79
N LYS A 302 -27.64 -25.07 -14.16
CA LYS A 302 -28.82 -24.20 -14.02
C LYS A 302 -28.97 -23.07 -15.06
N ARG A 303 -28.12 -22.99 -16.09
CA ARG A 303 -28.17 -21.91 -17.10
C ARG A 303 -28.15 -22.41 -18.54
N GLY A 304 -29.23 -23.10 -18.93
CA GLY A 304 -29.68 -23.10 -20.31
C GLY A 304 -30.20 -21.70 -20.70
N ARG A 305 -29.71 -21.19 -21.84
CA ARG A 305 -30.13 -20.03 -22.69
C ARG A 305 -31.51 -19.42 -22.39
N SER A 306 -31.74 -18.10 -22.52
CA SER A 306 -31.38 -17.24 -23.69
C SER A 306 -31.27 -15.73 -23.37
N ILE A 307 -31.02 -14.92 -24.42
CA ILE A 307 -30.72 -13.47 -24.39
C ILE A 307 -31.97 -12.63 -24.71
N PHE A 308 -32.34 -11.65 -23.87
CA PHE A 308 -32.97 -10.36 -24.23
C PHE A 308 -32.86 -9.36 -23.03
N GLN A 309 -32.62 -8.07 -23.30
CA GLN A 309 -32.40 -6.99 -22.30
C GLN A 309 -33.72 -6.24 -21.97
N SER A 310 -33.86 -5.24 -21.10
CA SER A 310 -32.95 -4.28 -20.42
C SER A 310 -33.63 -3.74 -19.14
N ARG A 311 -33.08 -2.90 -18.24
CA ARG A 311 -31.84 -2.09 -18.17
C ARG A 311 -31.13 -2.29 -16.80
N ALA A 312 -30.08 -1.51 -16.53
CA ALA A 312 -29.58 -1.21 -15.19
C ALA A 312 -29.57 0.32 -14.95
N ASP A 313 -29.85 0.76 -13.73
CA ASP A 313 -29.86 2.19 -13.38
C ASP A 313 -28.42 2.75 -13.30
N ALA A 314 -28.11 3.73 -14.15
CA ALA A 314 -26.81 4.35 -14.24
C ALA A 314 -26.54 5.40 -13.15
N LEU A 315 -27.58 5.91 -12.46
CA LEU A 315 -27.41 6.85 -11.36
C LEU A 315 -26.98 6.11 -10.09
N GLY A 316 -27.58 4.96 -9.79
CA GLY A 316 -27.16 4.07 -8.70
C GLY A 316 -25.67 3.69 -8.80
N LEU A 317 -25.24 3.23 -9.99
CA LEU A 317 -23.83 2.91 -10.27
C LEU A 317 -22.87 4.10 -10.15
N PHE A 318 -23.35 5.34 -10.35
CA PHE A 318 -22.52 6.55 -10.20
C PHE A 318 -22.35 6.94 -8.71
N VAL A 319 -23.43 6.90 -7.92
CA VAL A 319 -23.38 7.14 -6.47
C VAL A 319 -22.51 6.07 -5.79
N GLU A 320 -22.67 4.81 -6.17
CA GLU A 320 -21.90 3.68 -5.62
C GLU A 320 -20.39 3.78 -5.93
N LEU A 321 -20.00 4.41 -7.05
CA LEU A 321 -18.60 4.72 -7.39
C LEU A 321 -18.06 5.98 -6.71
N TYR A 322 -18.91 6.94 -6.33
CA TYR A 322 -18.51 8.19 -5.69
C TYR A 322 -18.33 8.04 -4.17
N ASP A 323 -19.30 7.39 -3.50
CA ASP A 323 -19.22 7.15 -2.05
C ASP A 323 -18.15 6.11 -1.66
N ASN A 324 -17.82 5.17 -2.56
CA ASN A 324 -16.77 4.17 -2.36
C ASN A 324 -15.40 4.55 -2.98
N ALA A 325 -15.16 5.84 -3.24
CA ALA A 325 -13.81 6.31 -3.56
C ALA A 325 -12.88 6.02 -2.36
N LEU A 326 -12.03 5.00 -2.52
CA LEU A 326 -10.99 4.54 -1.56
C LEU A 326 -10.42 5.73 -0.78
N ARG A 327 -10.38 5.72 0.55
CA ARG A 327 -9.80 6.84 1.31
C ARG A 327 -8.35 6.56 1.72
N ASP A 328 -7.54 7.61 1.83
CA ASP A 328 -6.22 7.54 2.46
C ASP A 328 -6.34 7.44 4.00
N ALA A 329 -5.20 7.39 4.70
CA ALA A 329 -5.15 7.23 6.15
C ALA A 329 -5.81 8.40 6.90
N GLU A 330 -5.81 9.58 6.29
CA GLU A 330 -6.40 10.83 6.78
C GLU A 330 -7.87 11.01 6.36
N ARG A 331 -8.53 9.94 5.85
CA ARG A 331 -9.92 9.91 5.37
C ARG A 331 -10.23 10.77 4.13
N ARG A 332 -9.22 11.23 3.37
CA ARG A 332 -9.44 11.98 2.12
C ARG A 332 -9.72 10.98 0.98
N PRO A 333 -10.69 11.24 0.09
CA PRO A 333 -10.96 10.34 -1.04
C PRO A 333 -9.78 10.31 -2.03
N ILE A 334 -9.28 9.12 -2.33
CA ILE A 334 -8.50 8.80 -3.52
C ILE A 334 -9.44 8.93 -4.72
N GLY A 335 -9.40 10.09 -5.36
CA GLY A 335 -10.43 10.53 -6.29
C GLY A 335 -11.08 11.88 -5.93
N ASN A 336 -10.60 12.57 -4.90
CA ASN A 336 -11.04 13.94 -4.62
C ASN A 336 -10.52 14.91 -5.70
N ILE A 337 -11.35 15.14 -6.73
CA ILE A 337 -11.09 16.04 -7.86
C ILE A 337 -10.88 17.48 -7.36
N GLU A 338 -11.53 17.87 -6.27
CA GLU A 338 -11.42 19.17 -5.60
C GLU A 338 -9.98 19.39 -5.09
N VAL A 339 -9.51 18.48 -4.21
CA VAL A 339 -8.16 18.52 -3.64
C VAL A 339 -7.09 18.33 -4.70
N HIS A 340 -7.34 17.53 -5.74
CA HIS A 340 -6.43 17.46 -6.89
C HIS A 340 -6.35 18.80 -7.62
N ALA A 341 -7.47 19.45 -7.94
CA ALA A 341 -7.49 20.75 -8.64
C ALA A 341 -6.76 21.85 -7.84
N VAL A 342 -7.07 21.98 -6.53
CA VAL A 342 -6.35 22.87 -5.61
C VAL A 342 -4.86 22.51 -5.56
N GLY A 343 -4.54 21.23 -5.47
CA GLY A 343 -3.17 20.71 -5.50
C GLY A 343 -2.43 21.07 -6.79
N ARG A 344 -3.09 21.04 -7.97
CA ARG A 344 -2.47 21.48 -9.24
C ARG A 344 -2.09 22.95 -9.23
N LEU A 345 -2.95 23.81 -8.66
CA LEU A 345 -2.66 25.24 -8.55
C LEU A 345 -1.55 25.53 -7.54
N SER A 346 -1.62 24.94 -6.34
CA SER A 346 -0.59 25.06 -5.30
C SER A 346 0.78 24.64 -5.83
N GLN A 347 0.85 23.51 -6.53
CA GLN A 347 2.09 23.00 -7.14
C GLN A 347 2.60 23.91 -8.27
N SER A 348 1.71 24.44 -9.11
CA SER A 348 2.08 25.41 -10.14
C SER A 348 2.63 26.70 -9.54
N TYR A 349 2.06 27.17 -8.43
CA TYR A 349 2.52 28.34 -7.69
C TYR A 349 3.88 28.09 -7.00
N MET A 350 4.05 26.96 -6.31
CA MET A 350 5.35 26.56 -5.72
C MET A 350 6.46 26.45 -6.78
N ALA A 351 6.15 25.94 -7.97
CA ALA A 351 7.10 25.90 -9.08
C ALA A 351 7.50 27.31 -9.56
N LEU A 352 6.57 28.28 -9.59
CA LEU A 352 6.89 29.68 -9.89
C LEU A 352 7.70 30.34 -8.76
N LYS A 353 7.34 30.12 -7.50
CA LYS A 353 8.10 30.59 -6.34
C LYS A 353 9.52 30.02 -6.31
N LEU A 354 9.71 28.77 -6.74
CA LEU A 354 11.04 28.17 -6.87
C LEU A 354 11.88 28.86 -7.96
N VAL A 355 11.27 29.34 -9.05
CA VAL A 355 11.95 30.16 -10.06
C VAL A 355 12.32 31.53 -9.51
N GLU A 356 11.40 32.20 -8.79
CA GLU A 356 11.64 33.47 -8.09
C GLU A 356 12.83 33.35 -7.13
N ALA A 357 12.83 32.32 -6.28
CA ALA A 357 13.94 32.02 -5.38
C ALA A 357 15.26 31.70 -6.12
N ALA A 358 15.22 30.95 -7.22
CA ALA A 358 16.43 30.65 -8.01
C ALA A 358 17.01 31.91 -8.68
N GLN A 359 16.15 32.86 -9.09
CA GLN A 359 16.55 34.16 -9.63
C GLN A 359 17.20 35.03 -8.54
N ASP A 360 16.53 35.20 -7.39
CA ASP A 360 17.01 35.97 -6.23
C ASP A 360 18.35 35.49 -5.68
N LEU A 361 18.64 34.20 -5.82
CA LEU A 361 19.88 33.57 -5.38
C LEU A 361 21.01 33.61 -6.43
N GLY A 362 20.74 34.08 -7.64
CA GLY A 362 21.70 34.05 -8.75
C GLY A 362 22.02 32.64 -9.26
N LEU A 363 21.10 31.68 -9.08
CA LEU A 363 21.27 30.28 -9.50
C LEU A 363 20.84 30.03 -10.96
N LEU A 364 20.16 31.00 -11.56
CA LEU A 364 19.79 31.03 -12.96
C LEU A 364 20.83 31.84 -13.77
N PRO A 365 21.25 31.37 -14.97
CA PRO A 365 22.07 32.17 -15.88
C PRO A 365 21.42 33.50 -16.28
N ASP A 366 22.22 34.48 -16.67
CA ASP A 366 21.72 35.72 -17.28
C ASP A 366 20.88 35.39 -18.54
N ASN A 367 19.65 35.90 -18.60
CA ASN A 367 18.65 35.58 -19.62
C ASN A 367 18.24 34.09 -19.70
N ALA A 368 18.28 33.37 -18.58
CA ALA A 368 17.84 31.98 -18.47
C ALA A 368 16.45 31.73 -19.10
N THR A 369 16.40 30.89 -20.13
CA THR A 369 15.13 30.48 -20.76
C THR A 369 14.62 29.20 -20.11
N ILE A 370 13.42 29.23 -19.54
CA ILE A 370 12.79 28.06 -18.94
C ILE A 370 11.96 27.31 -20.00
N ARG A 371 12.22 26.02 -20.15
CA ARG A 371 11.54 25.13 -21.10
C ARG A 371 10.70 24.10 -20.36
N SER A 372 9.50 23.88 -20.88
CA SER A 372 8.61 22.79 -20.47
C SER A 372 9.18 21.42 -20.88
N THR A 373 9.33 20.51 -19.93
CA THR A 373 9.75 19.10 -20.14
C THR A 373 8.64 18.13 -19.70
N ARG A 374 8.69 16.86 -20.12
CA ARG A 374 7.65 15.90 -19.73
C ARG A 374 7.74 15.64 -18.22
N ALA A 375 6.61 15.71 -17.51
CA ALA A 375 6.50 15.29 -16.12
C ALA A 375 7.10 13.89 -15.92
N MET A 376 8.09 13.77 -15.03
CA MET A 376 8.99 12.60 -14.98
C MET A 376 8.42 11.40 -14.19
N VAL A 377 7.21 11.51 -13.65
CA VAL A 377 6.55 10.42 -12.89
C VAL A 377 5.22 10.03 -13.54
N GLN A 378 5.18 8.84 -14.13
CA GLN A 378 3.94 8.14 -14.47
C GLN A 378 3.94 6.79 -13.75
N ASP A 379 3.30 6.70 -12.59
CA ASP A 379 3.15 5.41 -11.92
C ASP A 379 2.03 4.58 -12.58
N LYS A 380 2.41 3.85 -13.64
CA LYS A 380 1.53 2.86 -14.30
C LYS A 380 1.27 1.61 -13.43
N ARG A 381 1.76 1.57 -12.19
CA ARG A 381 1.52 0.49 -11.20
C ARG A 381 0.34 0.75 -10.27
N GLY A 382 -0.38 1.87 -10.44
CA GLY A 382 -1.75 1.98 -9.91
C GLY A 382 -2.63 0.84 -10.44
N THR A 383 -3.71 0.50 -9.72
CA THR A 383 -4.70 -0.43 -10.26
C THR A 383 -5.20 0.08 -11.62
N ARG A 384 -5.58 -0.82 -12.52
CA ARG A 384 -5.95 -0.43 -13.90
C ARG A 384 -7.01 0.68 -13.92
N GLU A 385 -7.87 0.78 -12.92
CA GLU A 385 -8.93 1.78 -12.79
C GLU A 385 -8.47 3.17 -12.30
N PHE A 386 -7.47 3.23 -11.40
CA PHE A 386 -7.04 4.47 -10.71
C PHE A 386 -5.53 4.75 -10.83
N PRO A 387 -5.03 5.15 -12.01
CA PRO A 387 -3.63 5.55 -12.19
C PRO A 387 -3.31 6.87 -11.47
N ALA A 388 -2.03 7.03 -11.10
CA ALA A 388 -1.50 8.29 -10.58
C ALA A 388 -1.59 9.40 -11.64
N ALA A 389 -2.05 10.58 -11.23
CA ALA A 389 -2.32 11.73 -12.09
C ALA A 389 -1.09 12.60 -12.35
N HIS A 390 -1.28 13.82 -12.85
CA HIS A 390 -0.24 14.85 -12.96
C HIS A 390 -0.67 16.04 -12.11
N ARG A 391 0.09 16.42 -11.07
CA ARG A 391 -0.20 17.64 -10.30
C ARG A 391 0.28 18.88 -11.05
N LEU A 392 1.54 18.93 -11.45
CA LEU A 392 2.04 19.94 -12.40
C LEU A 392 1.58 19.65 -13.84
N PRO A 393 1.14 20.65 -14.61
CA PRO A 393 0.91 20.53 -16.07
C PRO A 393 2.13 20.05 -16.87
N VAL A 394 3.33 20.38 -16.38
CA VAL A 394 4.60 20.13 -17.07
C VAL A 394 5.77 20.26 -16.07
N ASP A 395 6.87 19.55 -16.30
CA ASP A 395 8.12 19.76 -15.53
C ASP A 395 8.91 20.92 -16.17
N LEU A 396 9.83 21.54 -15.42
CA LEU A 396 10.55 22.75 -15.81
C LEU A 396 12.07 22.51 -15.85
N ALA A 397 12.69 22.89 -16.96
CA ALA A 397 14.15 22.85 -17.12
C ALA A 397 14.67 24.22 -17.57
N VAL A 398 15.85 24.59 -17.06
CA VAL A 398 16.62 25.76 -17.50
C VAL A 398 17.42 25.36 -18.74
N GLU A 399 17.26 26.11 -19.83
CA GLU A 399 18.10 26.01 -21.02
C GLU A 399 19.39 26.81 -20.79
N LEU A 400 20.53 26.13 -20.89
CA LEU A 400 21.86 26.70 -20.69
C LEU A 400 22.38 27.33 -22.00
N PRO A 401 23.39 28.22 -21.96
CA PRO A 401 23.91 28.90 -23.16
C PRO A 401 24.49 27.97 -24.23
N ASP A 402 24.86 26.74 -23.88
CA ASP A 402 25.32 25.70 -24.81
C ASP A 402 24.17 24.92 -25.48
N GLY A 403 22.91 25.28 -25.19
CA GLY A 403 21.71 24.60 -25.67
C GLY A 403 21.36 23.32 -24.90
N SER A 404 22.15 22.94 -23.90
CA SER A 404 21.80 21.85 -23.00
C SER A 404 20.69 22.27 -22.01
N ARG A 405 20.06 21.30 -21.35
CA ARG A 405 18.94 21.56 -20.43
C ARG A 405 19.17 20.87 -19.11
N ARG A 406 19.12 21.65 -18.03
CA ARG A 406 19.24 21.21 -16.63
C ARG A 406 17.87 21.33 -15.96
N ARG A 407 17.42 20.36 -15.16
CA ARG A 407 16.13 20.49 -14.44
C ARG A 407 16.19 21.66 -13.47
N LEU A 408 15.07 22.31 -13.18
CA LEU A 408 15.05 23.43 -12.23
C LEU A 408 15.57 23.00 -10.84
N THR A 409 15.23 21.79 -10.40
CA THR A 409 15.77 21.17 -9.17
C THR A 409 17.30 21.13 -9.12
N GLU A 410 17.95 20.85 -10.25
CA GLU A 410 19.40 20.68 -10.37
C GLU A 410 20.16 22.02 -10.36
N SER A 411 19.45 23.15 -10.24
CA SER A 411 20.04 24.48 -10.03
C SER A 411 20.34 24.81 -8.57
N PHE A 412 19.91 23.99 -7.62
CA PHE A 412 20.20 24.14 -6.18
C PHE A 412 21.33 23.17 -5.79
N ASP A 413 22.33 23.61 -5.02
CA ASP A 413 23.53 22.83 -4.65
C ASP A 413 23.32 21.96 -3.39
N VAL A 414 22.37 22.31 -2.53
CA VAL A 414 22.03 21.51 -1.34
C VAL A 414 21.19 20.28 -1.74
N ALA A 415 21.81 19.10 -1.74
CA ALA A 415 21.15 17.83 -2.09
C ALA A 415 19.86 17.51 -1.28
N LEU A 416 19.73 18.04 -0.05
CA LEU A 416 18.47 17.95 0.71
C LEU A 416 17.37 18.83 0.11
N ASN A 417 17.70 20.05 -0.33
CA ASN A 417 16.78 20.91 -1.09
C ASN A 417 16.38 20.23 -2.40
N GLN A 418 17.34 19.66 -3.17
CA GLN A 418 17.02 18.90 -4.39
C GLN A 418 16.00 17.77 -4.11
N THR A 419 16.21 17.01 -3.03
CA THR A 419 15.31 15.91 -2.62
C THR A 419 13.93 16.43 -2.18
N ALA A 420 13.88 17.56 -1.47
CA ALA A 420 12.62 18.19 -1.06
C ALA A 420 11.84 18.74 -2.27
N ILE A 421 12.51 19.44 -3.17
CA ILE A 421 11.95 19.96 -4.42
C ILE A 421 11.37 18.82 -5.28
N ASP A 422 12.12 17.74 -5.51
CA ASP A 422 11.64 16.59 -6.30
C ASP A 422 10.56 15.74 -5.59
N ARG A 423 10.37 15.91 -4.28
CA ARG A 423 9.34 15.20 -3.52
C ARG A 423 8.06 16.02 -3.34
N GLU A 424 8.19 17.30 -3.02
CA GLU A 424 7.09 18.18 -2.60
C GLU A 424 6.65 19.16 -3.69
N ILE A 425 7.50 19.46 -4.70
CA ILE A 425 7.16 20.35 -5.84
C ILE A 425 7.00 19.56 -7.16
N PHE A 426 7.95 18.68 -7.49
CA PHE A 426 7.90 17.86 -8.72
C PHE A 426 7.51 16.39 -8.46
N GLY A 427 6.99 16.10 -7.27
CA GLY A 427 6.80 14.75 -6.77
C GLY A 427 5.53 14.02 -7.21
N ARG A 428 5.18 13.00 -6.42
CA ARG A 428 4.07 12.09 -6.72
C ARG A 428 2.70 12.74 -6.56
N THR A 429 1.72 12.10 -7.16
CA THR A 429 0.42 12.68 -7.49
C THR A 429 -0.73 11.80 -7.00
N ASP A 430 -1.91 12.41 -6.87
CA ASP A 430 -3.12 11.71 -6.46
C ASP A 430 -3.47 10.59 -7.46
N ARG A 431 -3.99 9.47 -6.95
CA ARG A 431 -4.56 8.45 -7.83
C ARG A 431 -5.98 8.87 -8.17
N LEU A 432 -6.28 8.99 -9.46
CA LEU A 432 -7.57 9.44 -9.97
C LEU A 432 -8.14 8.43 -10.95
N SER A 433 -9.45 8.54 -11.22
CA SER A 433 -10.08 7.76 -12.29
C SER A 433 -9.41 8.03 -13.64
N ARG A 434 -9.48 7.06 -14.56
CA ARG A 434 -9.01 7.26 -15.94
C ARG A 434 -9.65 8.46 -16.64
N LEU A 435 -10.93 8.75 -16.38
CA LEU A 435 -11.62 9.86 -17.02
C LEU A 435 -11.05 11.21 -16.57
N ALA A 436 -10.75 11.38 -15.29
CA ALA A 436 -10.08 12.58 -14.77
C ALA A 436 -8.68 12.76 -15.38
N ASN A 437 -7.91 11.67 -15.47
CA ASN A 437 -6.62 11.67 -16.17
C ASN A 437 -6.70 12.04 -17.66
N VAL A 438 -7.80 11.68 -18.34
CA VAL A 438 -8.03 12.10 -19.73
C VAL A 438 -8.42 13.59 -19.81
N VAL A 439 -9.24 14.09 -18.88
CA VAL A 439 -9.55 15.53 -18.76
C VAL A 439 -8.28 16.35 -18.54
N ASP A 440 -7.42 15.95 -17.60
CA ASP A 440 -6.12 16.56 -17.32
C ASP A 440 -5.24 16.61 -18.57
N SER A 441 -5.11 15.49 -19.29
CA SER A 441 -4.36 15.43 -20.54
C SER A 441 -4.95 16.34 -21.63
N TRP A 442 -6.25 16.60 -21.61
CA TRP A 442 -6.91 17.54 -22.53
C TRP A 442 -6.68 18.99 -22.13
N LEU A 443 -6.66 19.33 -20.84
CA LEU A 443 -6.32 20.67 -20.33
C LEU A 443 -4.86 21.04 -20.65
N GLU A 444 -3.94 20.09 -20.46
CA GLU A 444 -2.53 20.23 -20.84
C GLU A 444 -2.37 20.47 -22.35
N ALA A 445 -3.11 19.73 -23.18
CA ALA A 445 -3.12 19.90 -24.63
C ALA A 445 -3.86 21.17 -25.11
N ALA A 446 -4.72 21.75 -24.27
CA ALA A 446 -5.44 22.99 -24.54
C ALA A 446 -4.64 24.26 -24.18
N GLY A 447 -3.40 24.11 -23.72
CA GLY A 447 -2.46 25.22 -23.52
C GLY A 447 -1.85 25.34 -22.13
N MET A 448 -2.20 24.49 -21.16
CA MET A 448 -1.65 24.64 -19.79
C MET A 448 -0.14 24.44 -19.72
N ARG A 449 0.44 23.60 -20.59
CA ARG A 449 1.91 23.41 -20.65
C ARG A 449 2.64 24.66 -21.10
N THR A 450 2.12 25.36 -22.11
CA THR A 450 2.70 26.62 -22.61
C THR A 450 2.41 27.78 -21.67
N THR A 451 1.26 27.77 -21.00
CA THR A 451 0.89 28.76 -19.97
C THR A 451 1.87 28.75 -18.81
N LEU A 452 2.12 27.59 -18.18
CA LEU A 452 3.02 27.50 -17.04
C LEU A 452 4.48 27.82 -17.42
N ALA A 453 4.94 27.37 -18.59
CA ALA A 453 6.26 27.76 -19.09
C ALA A 453 6.38 29.27 -19.34
N ARG A 454 5.35 29.91 -19.90
CA ARG A 454 5.33 31.38 -20.09
C ARG A 454 5.37 32.11 -18.75
N ALA A 455 4.58 31.66 -17.76
CA ALA A 455 4.61 32.22 -16.41
C ALA A 455 6.01 32.08 -15.78
N ALA A 456 6.64 30.91 -15.87
CA ALA A 456 7.98 30.68 -15.35
C ALA A 456 9.04 31.57 -16.01
N ASN A 457 8.97 31.80 -17.33
CA ASN A 457 9.88 32.75 -18.00
C ASN A 457 9.63 34.20 -17.59
N ALA A 458 8.38 34.59 -17.36
CA ALA A 458 8.07 35.92 -16.84
C ALA A 458 8.68 36.12 -15.44
N VAL A 459 8.57 35.10 -14.57
CA VAL A 459 9.22 35.13 -13.25
C VAL A 459 10.74 35.21 -13.38
N ALA A 460 11.37 34.37 -14.17
CA ALA A 460 12.82 34.44 -14.45
C ALA A 460 13.29 35.77 -15.07
N SER A 461 12.35 36.59 -15.58
CA SER A 461 12.58 37.94 -16.11
C SER A 461 12.28 39.07 -15.10
N GLY A 462 11.92 38.75 -13.86
CA GLY A 462 11.67 39.71 -12.78
C GLY A 462 10.20 40.02 -12.48
N MET A 463 9.24 39.26 -13.03
CA MET A 463 7.84 39.31 -12.58
C MET A 463 7.70 38.53 -11.25
N SER A 464 6.93 39.03 -10.29
CA SER A 464 6.68 38.24 -9.07
C SER A 464 5.89 36.96 -9.39
N ALA A 465 6.13 35.88 -8.63
CA ALA A 465 5.39 34.62 -8.79
C ALA A 465 3.88 34.79 -8.56
N ASP A 466 3.47 35.75 -7.72
CA ASP A 466 2.06 36.12 -7.50
C ASP A 466 1.41 36.78 -8.70
N ALA A 467 2.10 37.73 -9.35
CA ALA A 467 1.64 38.33 -10.59
C ALA A 467 1.59 37.29 -11.72
N ALA A 468 2.63 36.46 -11.84
CA ALA A 468 2.66 35.37 -12.83
C ALA A 468 1.52 34.35 -12.61
N MET A 469 1.15 34.06 -11.36
CA MET A 469 0.03 33.18 -11.05
C MET A 469 -1.31 33.80 -11.51
N SER A 470 -1.62 35.03 -11.09
CA SER A 470 -2.94 35.63 -11.35
C SER A 470 -3.11 36.29 -12.72
N GLU A 471 -2.03 36.76 -13.36
CA GLU A 471 -2.09 37.35 -14.70
C GLU A 471 -1.89 36.29 -15.82
N VAL A 472 -1.24 35.16 -15.52
CA VAL A 472 -0.85 34.18 -16.54
C VAL A 472 -1.44 32.79 -16.31
N VAL A 473 -1.31 32.22 -15.10
CA VAL A 473 -1.70 30.81 -14.83
C VAL A 473 -3.20 30.65 -14.62
N GLU A 474 -3.82 31.41 -13.71
CA GLU A 474 -5.26 31.34 -13.40
C GLU A 474 -6.12 31.64 -14.66
N PRO A 475 -5.87 32.70 -15.46
CA PRO A 475 -6.58 32.94 -16.72
C PRO A 475 -6.32 31.87 -17.79
N GLY A 476 -5.13 31.25 -17.76
CA GLY A 476 -4.79 30.13 -18.64
C GLY A 476 -5.61 28.88 -18.33
N TYR A 477 -5.83 28.57 -17.03
CA TYR A 477 -6.69 27.48 -16.60
C TYR A 477 -8.14 27.70 -17.06
N ALA A 478 -8.71 28.88 -16.83
CA ALA A 478 -10.04 29.23 -17.31
C ALA A 478 -10.18 29.07 -18.85
N THR A 479 -9.17 29.54 -19.59
CA THR A 479 -9.11 29.40 -21.06
C THR A 479 -9.03 27.94 -21.52
N ALA A 480 -8.18 27.14 -20.86
CA ALA A 480 -8.04 25.71 -21.16
C ALA A 480 -9.33 24.93 -20.86
N ILE A 481 -9.98 25.20 -19.73
CA ILE A 481 -11.27 24.58 -19.36
C ILE A 481 -12.35 24.90 -20.40
N ALA A 482 -12.46 26.17 -20.82
CA ALA A 482 -13.40 26.58 -21.87
C ALA A 482 -13.11 25.88 -23.21
N GLY A 483 -11.83 25.82 -23.62
CA GLY A 483 -11.40 25.13 -24.84
C GLY A 483 -11.69 23.62 -24.81
N VAL A 484 -11.50 22.98 -23.64
CA VAL A 484 -11.78 21.55 -23.42
C VAL A 484 -13.27 21.25 -23.43
N ARG A 485 -14.11 22.06 -22.76
CA ARG A 485 -15.58 21.95 -22.83
C ARG A 485 -16.08 22.10 -24.27
N GLY A 486 -15.59 23.09 -25.01
CA GLY A 486 -15.90 23.27 -26.43
C GLY A 486 -15.46 22.09 -27.31
N ARG A 487 -14.30 21.48 -27.01
CA ARG A 487 -13.84 20.25 -27.69
C ARG A 487 -14.72 19.05 -27.40
N LEU A 488 -15.13 18.86 -26.14
CA LEU A 488 -16.00 17.76 -25.72
C LEU A 488 -17.37 17.84 -26.42
N GLY A 489 -17.97 19.05 -26.46
CA GLY A 489 -19.20 19.30 -27.21
C GLY A 489 -19.07 19.00 -28.71
N ARG A 490 -18.01 19.48 -29.38
CA ARG A 490 -17.77 19.19 -30.81
C ARG A 490 -17.57 17.71 -31.09
N ASN A 491 -16.78 17.02 -30.26
CA ASN A 491 -16.50 15.59 -30.41
C ASN A 491 -17.78 14.74 -30.33
N MET A 492 -18.72 15.11 -29.45
CA MET A 492 -19.98 14.38 -29.28
C MET A 492 -20.97 14.71 -30.41
N ALA A 493 -21.04 15.96 -30.86
CA ALA A 493 -21.81 16.33 -32.05
C ALA A 493 -21.23 15.75 -33.36
N ILE A 494 -19.98 15.28 -33.36
CA ILE A 494 -19.40 14.47 -34.44
C ILE A 494 -19.79 13.00 -34.27
N ALA A 495 -19.71 12.45 -33.04
CA ALA A 495 -20.16 11.08 -32.74
C ALA A 495 -21.62 10.83 -33.14
N GLU A 496 -22.51 11.78 -32.81
CA GLU A 496 -23.93 11.77 -33.15
C GLU A 496 -24.13 11.89 -34.68
N ARG A 497 -23.39 12.77 -35.37
CA ARG A 497 -23.47 12.91 -36.83
C ARG A 497 -22.91 11.70 -37.59
N THR A 498 -21.86 11.04 -37.09
CA THR A 498 -21.36 9.79 -37.68
C THR A 498 -22.36 8.66 -37.51
N ALA A 499 -23.04 8.57 -36.35
CA ALA A 499 -24.12 7.59 -36.15
C ALA A 499 -25.32 7.84 -37.10
N ILE A 500 -25.70 9.10 -37.30
CA ILE A 500 -26.74 9.48 -38.28
C ILE A 500 -26.28 9.17 -39.72
N ALA A 501 -25.03 9.45 -40.07
CA ALA A 501 -24.48 9.14 -41.40
C ALA A 501 -24.46 7.63 -41.70
N THR A 502 -24.26 6.77 -40.68
CA THR A 502 -24.41 5.31 -40.84
C THR A 502 -25.86 4.83 -40.94
N MET A 503 -26.85 5.69 -40.70
CA MET A 503 -28.29 5.38 -40.88
C MET A 503 -28.88 5.99 -42.16
N ILE A 504 -28.15 6.88 -42.84
CA ILE A 504 -28.54 7.45 -44.14
C ILE A 504 -27.80 6.68 -45.23
N VAL A 505 -28.56 5.86 -45.95
CA VAL A 505 -28.12 5.17 -47.16
C VAL A 505 -28.53 5.95 -48.41
N ASP A 506 -27.79 5.80 -49.49
CA ASP A 506 -28.19 6.31 -50.81
C ASP A 506 -29.30 5.45 -51.45
N GLU A 507 -29.75 5.82 -52.65
CA GLU A 507 -30.81 5.11 -53.39
C GLU A 507 -30.47 3.65 -53.75
N LYS A 508 -29.21 3.23 -53.57
CA LYS A 508 -28.74 1.85 -53.78
C LYS A 508 -28.55 1.08 -52.46
N GLY A 509 -28.78 1.71 -51.32
CA GLY A 509 -28.59 1.11 -50.00
C GLY A 509 -27.18 1.27 -49.42
N GLU A 510 -26.30 2.05 -50.05
CA GLU A 510 -24.92 2.24 -49.57
C GLU A 510 -24.84 3.40 -48.55
N PRO A 511 -24.19 3.22 -47.38
CA PRO A 511 -24.07 4.27 -46.37
C PRO A 511 -23.32 5.51 -46.88
N VAL A 512 -23.88 6.70 -46.65
CA VAL A 512 -23.31 7.96 -47.14
C VAL A 512 -22.01 8.30 -46.38
N ARG A 513 -20.88 7.88 -46.94
CA ARG A 513 -19.47 8.14 -46.54
C ARG A 513 -19.22 8.14 -45.02
N ALA A 514 -18.81 6.97 -44.51
CA ALA A 514 -18.24 6.85 -43.17
C ALA A 514 -16.97 7.74 -42.98
N LEU A 515 -17.07 8.78 -42.16
CA LEU A 515 -15.91 9.50 -41.62
C LEU A 515 -15.18 8.61 -40.60
N ARG A 516 -13.85 8.56 -40.67
CA ARG A 516 -13.02 7.78 -39.74
C ARG A 516 -13.21 8.26 -38.30
N ASP A 517 -13.34 7.31 -37.38
CA ASP A 517 -13.57 7.60 -35.96
C ASP A 517 -12.26 8.05 -35.27
N GLU A 518 -12.08 9.36 -35.11
CA GLU A 518 -10.94 9.96 -34.38
C GLU A 518 -11.22 10.14 -32.87
N LEU A 519 -12.25 9.50 -32.31
CA LEU A 519 -12.61 9.66 -30.91
C LEU A 519 -11.73 8.78 -30.00
N ARG A 520 -10.84 9.44 -29.24
CA ARG A 520 -9.90 8.82 -28.29
C ARG A 520 -10.52 7.87 -27.24
N PHE A 521 -11.84 7.89 -27.05
CA PHE A 521 -12.52 7.01 -26.09
C PHE A 521 -12.69 5.57 -26.52
N ARG A 522 -12.56 5.24 -27.82
CA ARG A 522 -12.68 3.86 -28.35
C ARG A 522 -13.95 3.10 -27.94
N THR A 523 -14.98 3.78 -27.42
CA THR A 523 -16.29 3.21 -27.10
C THR A 523 -17.11 3.08 -28.37
N ALA A 524 -17.51 1.87 -28.75
CA ALA A 524 -18.30 1.63 -29.96
C ALA A 524 -19.79 2.00 -29.81
N ASP A 525 -20.29 2.12 -28.59
CA ASP A 525 -21.70 2.32 -28.25
C ASP A 525 -22.03 3.79 -27.92
N LEU A 526 -23.11 4.30 -28.51
CA LEU A 526 -23.64 5.66 -28.34
C LEU A 526 -24.03 5.95 -26.87
N GLU A 527 -24.60 4.97 -26.17
CA GLU A 527 -25.07 5.12 -24.79
C GLU A 527 -23.88 5.26 -23.82
N ASN A 528 -22.83 4.46 -24.05
CA ASN A 528 -21.56 4.59 -23.35
C ASN A 528 -20.80 5.89 -23.70
N ARG A 529 -20.90 6.40 -24.94
CA ARG A 529 -20.37 7.73 -25.32
C ARG A 529 -21.06 8.85 -24.56
N ALA A 530 -22.40 8.81 -24.47
CA ALA A 530 -23.20 9.77 -23.72
C ALA A 530 -22.85 9.75 -22.21
N ARG A 531 -22.74 8.55 -21.60
CA ARG A 531 -22.26 8.41 -20.21
C ARG A 531 -20.89 9.05 -19.99
N ALA A 532 -19.91 8.73 -20.86
CA ALA A 532 -18.55 9.26 -20.75
C ALA A 532 -18.52 10.80 -20.90
N LYS A 533 -19.35 11.37 -21.78
CA LYS A 533 -19.53 12.82 -21.92
C LYS A 533 -19.98 13.45 -20.60
N THR A 534 -21.10 13.00 -20.04
CA THR A 534 -21.66 13.54 -18.79
C THR A 534 -20.65 13.45 -17.64
N MET A 535 -19.96 12.31 -17.51
CA MET A 535 -18.92 12.13 -16.49
C MET A 535 -17.77 13.14 -16.64
N MET A 536 -17.30 13.40 -17.87
CA MET A 536 -16.25 14.40 -18.13
C MET A 536 -16.74 15.84 -17.93
N GLU A 537 -17.99 16.14 -18.26
CA GLU A 537 -18.60 17.46 -18.00
C GLU A 537 -18.70 17.73 -16.49
N SER A 538 -19.04 16.71 -15.68
CA SER A 538 -19.01 16.79 -14.22
C SER A 538 -17.59 17.03 -13.68
N ILE A 539 -16.59 16.25 -14.13
CA ILE A 539 -15.17 16.46 -13.74
C ILE A 539 -14.72 17.89 -14.07
N LEU A 540 -15.00 18.36 -15.29
CA LEU A 540 -14.69 19.73 -15.72
C LEU A 540 -15.46 20.81 -14.95
N THR A 541 -16.57 20.45 -14.30
CA THR A 541 -17.35 21.38 -13.46
C THR A 541 -16.71 21.50 -12.08
N GLU A 542 -16.34 20.38 -11.45
CA GLU A 542 -15.63 20.38 -10.15
C GLU A 542 -14.24 21.03 -10.27
N THR A 543 -13.46 20.69 -11.30
CA THR A 543 -12.15 21.34 -11.55
C THR A 543 -12.27 22.86 -11.75
N ALA A 544 -13.38 23.35 -12.29
CA ALA A 544 -13.61 24.78 -12.51
C ALA A 544 -14.06 25.55 -11.27
N ARG A 545 -14.31 24.88 -10.12
CA ARG A 545 -14.56 25.58 -8.85
C ARG A 545 -13.29 26.13 -8.20
N HIS A 546 -12.14 25.61 -8.60
CA HIS A 546 -10.81 25.97 -8.08
C HIS A 546 -9.92 26.41 -9.24
N ASP A 547 -10.33 27.44 -9.99
CA ASP A 547 -9.53 28.08 -11.03
C ASP A 547 -8.55 29.13 -10.48
N ARG A 548 -8.61 29.41 -9.16
CA ARG A 548 -7.75 30.32 -8.40
C ARG A 548 -7.24 29.67 -7.12
N LEU A 549 -6.03 30.05 -6.71
CA LEU A 549 -5.43 29.62 -5.45
C LEU A 549 -5.68 30.69 -4.37
N ASP A 550 -6.29 30.30 -3.26
CA ASP A 550 -6.60 31.18 -2.14
C ASP A 550 -5.36 31.67 -1.38
N ALA A 551 -5.56 32.63 -0.47
CA ALA A 551 -4.48 33.29 0.24
C ALA A 551 -3.74 32.35 1.23
N GLU A 552 -4.43 31.37 1.80
CA GLU A 552 -3.87 30.39 2.74
C GLU A 552 -2.98 29.39 1.98
N GLY A 553 -3.48 28.81 0.89
CA GLY A 553 -2.71 27.92 0.02
C GLY A 553 -1.52 28.60 -0.69
N ARG A 554 -1.56 29.92 -0.88
CA ARG A 554 -0.38 30.71 -1.29
C ARG A 554 0.62 30.87 -0.14
N HIS A 555 0.16 31.16 1.08
CA HIS A 555 1.03 31.32 2.25
C HIS A 555 1.82 30.06 2.59
N ASP A 556 1.16 28.89 2.59
CA ASP A 556 1.80 27.59 2.86
C ASP A 556 2.86 27.24 1.82
N ALA A 557 2.56 27.51 0.55
CA ALA A 557 3.50 27.33 -0.56
C ALA A 557 4.74 28.24 -0.45
N ASP A 558 4.54 29.47 0.04
CA ASP A 558 5.59 30.46 0.26
C ASP A 558 6.60 30.00 1.32
N GLU A 559 6.12 29.52 2.47
CA GLU A 559 6.97 29.07 3.59
C GLU A 559 7.91 27.92 3.19
N LEU A 560 7.42 26.94 2.42
CA LEU A 560 8.26 25.84 1.92
C LEU A 560 9.43 26.35 1.07
N VAL A 561 9.16 27.28 0.14
CA VAL A 561 10.18 27.82 -0.75
C VAL A 561 11.14 28.79 -0.04
N ARG A 562 10.64 29.57 0.94
CA ARG A 562 11.49 30.38 1.83
C ARG A 562 12.50 29.51 2.58
N GLY A 563 12.07 28.35 3.10
CA GLY A 563 12.94 27.37 3.76
C GLY A 563 14.03 26.82 2.83
N ILE A 564 13.67 26.47 1.60
CA ILE A 564 14.63 26.04 0.55
C ILE A 564 15.66 27.15 0.28
N ALA A 565 15.22 28.39 0.06
CA ALA A 565 16.10 29.52 -0.22
C ALA A 565 17.03 29.86 0.95
N ALA A 566 16.54 29.78 2.19
CA ALA A 566 17.35 30.00 3.40
C ALA A 566 18.42 28.91 3.60
N ASN A 567 18.08 27.64 3.35
CA ASN A 567 19.04 26.53 3.33
C ASN A 567 20.13 26.76 2.27
N GLU A 568 19.78 27.26 1.09
CA GLU A 568 20.74 27.47 0.01
C GLU A 568 21.72 28.60 0.33
N ARG A 569 21.22 29.73 0.85
CA ARG A 569 22.06 30.85 1.34
C ARG A 569 23.04 30.43 2.44
N SER A 570 22.61 29.55 3.35
CA SER A 570 23.40 29.16 4.52
C SER A 570 24.35 27.98 4.29
N LEU A 571 23.99 27.03 3.42
CA LEU A 571 24.73 25.77 3.22
C LEU A 571 25.40 25.63 1.84
N GLY A 572 24.92 26.36 0.81
CA GLY A 572 25.50 26.32 -0.53
C GLY A 572 26.88 26.98 -0.60
N ALA A 573 26.99 28.20 -0.04
CA ALA A 573 28.19 29.04 -0.12
C ALA A 573 29.48 28.40 0.47
N GLY A 574 29.36 27.44 1.39
CA GLY A 574 30.52 26.77 1.99
C GLY A 574 31.21 25.74 1.08
N ARG A 575 30.46 25.10 0.17
CA ARG A 575 30.91 23.87 -0.52
C ARG A 575 31.87 24.08 -1.69
N ALA A 576 31.99 25.31 -2.19
CA ALA A 576 32.98 25.65 -3.22
C ALA A 576 34.43 25.57 -2.69
N ARG A 577 34.67 25.87 -1.40
CA ARG A 577 36.01 25.80 -0.79
C ARG A 577 36.40 24.39 -0.34
N GLU A 578 35.48 23.60 0.22
CA GLU A 578 35.80 22.28 0.78
C GLU A 578 36.07 21.20 -0.28
N ARG A 579 35.49 21.31 -1.49
CA ARG A 579 35.66 20.32 -2.57
C ARG A 579 37.11 20.13 -3.05
N SER A 580 38.01 21.06 -2.73
CA SER A 580 39.43 20.96 -3.09
C SER A 580 40.29 20.20 -2.05
N ALA A 581 39.83 20.08 -0.80
CA ALA A 581 40.68 19.63 0.32
C ALA A 581 40.43 18.18 0.80
N VAL A 582 39.21 17.64 0.70
CA VAL A 582 38.79 16.45 1.48
C VAL A 582 39.09 15.09 0.79
N ARG A 583 39.74 15.06 -0.38
CA ARG A 583 39.92 13.81 -1.17
C ARG A 583 40.99 12.82 -0.65
N ALA A 584 41.51 12.97 0.57
CA ALA A 584 42.68 12.22 1.07
C ALA A 584 42.43 11.17 2.19
N ASP A 585 41.34 11.25 2.98
CA ASP A 585 41.23 10.55 4.28
C ASP A 585 40.26 9.34 4.35
N VAL A 586 39.85 8.79 3.21
CA VAL A 586 38.80 7.73 3.15
C VAL A 586 39.37 6.33 2.92
N LEU A 587 38.86 5.32 3.65
CA LEU A 587 39.31 3.92 3.58
C LEU A 587 38.61 3.14 2.46
N VAL A 588 37.28 3.30 2.33
CA VAL A 588 36.50 2.81 1.17
C VAL A 588 35.56 3.93 0.73
N PRO A 589 35.75 4.52 -0.48
CA PRO A 589 34.95 5.64 -0.92
C PRO A 589 33.50 5.23 -1.23
N ALA A 590 32.57 6.16 -0.96
CA ALA A 590 31.22 6.08 -1.48
C ALA A 590 31.24 6.11 -3.02
N ARG A 591 30.39 5.29 -3.65
CA ARG A 591 30.27 5.15 -5.10
C ARG A 591 28.81 5.27 -5.51
N ASN A 592 28.55 6.12 -6.50
CA ASN A 592 27.27 6.17 -7.17
C ASN A 592 27.30 5.21 -8.36
N LEU A 593 26.67 4.04 -8.20
CA LEU A 593 26.33 3.20 -9.35
C LEU A 593 25.18 3.86 -10.14
N PRO A 594 25.29 3.99 -11.47
CA PRO A 594 24.17 4.40 -12.30
C PRO A 594 23.03 3.38 -12.23
N ASP A 595 21.83 3.76 -12.64
CA ASP A 595 20.72 2.82 -12.81
C ASP A 595 21.03 1.82 -13.94
N LEU A 596 20.47 0.61 -13.86
CA LEU A 596 20.61 -0.39 -14.92
C LEU A 596 19.99 0.13 -16.22
N SER A 597 20.72 -0.03 -17.33
CA SER A 597 20.17 0.19 -18.66
C SER A 597 19.15 -0.89 -19.03
N GLU A 598 18.24 -0.56 -19.95
CA GLU A 598 17.27 -1.53 -20.48
C GLU A 598 17.94 -2.74 -21.15
N GLY A 599 19.14 -2.57 -21.72
CA GLY A 599 19.94 -3.66 -22.26
C GLY A 599 20.39 -4.65 -21.19
N GLU A 600 21.01 -4.15 -20.11
CA GLU A 600 21.44 -5.00 -18.99
C GLU A 600 20.27 -5.71 -18.30
N ILE A 601 19.10 -5.06 -18.21
CA ILE A 601 17.87 -5.67 -17.71
C ILE A 601 17.43 -6.81 -18.65
N ALA A 602 17.40 -6.56 -19.97
CA ALA A 602 17.00 -7.57 -20.95
C ALA A 602 17.92 -8.80 -20.95
N ASP A 603 19.25 -8.61 -20.87
CA ASP A 603 20.22 -9.70 -20.82
C ASP A 603 20.05 -10.56 -19.55
N ARG A 604 19.86 -9.92 -18.38
CA ARG A 604 19.62 -10.61 -17.12
C ARG A 604 18.28 -11.36 -17.10
N LEU A 605 17.24 -10.83 -17.75
CA LEU A 605 15.95 -11.52 -17.93
C LEU A 605 16.06 -12.72 -18.89
N ARG A 606 16.88 -12.63 -19.94
CA ARG A 606 17.10 -13.72 -20.90
C ARG A 606 17.66 -14.96 -20.19
N VAL A 607 18.58 -14.79 -19.23
CA VAL A 607 19.20 -15.90 -18.47
C VAL A 607 18.47 -16.28 -17.17
N SER A 608 17.34 -15.66 -16.82
CA SER A 608 16.58 -16.03 -15.61
C SER A 608 16.01 -17.45 -15.72
N SER A 609 16.40 -18.33 -14.79
CA SER A 609 15.95 -19.73 -14.72
C SER A 609 14.43 -19.87 -14.63
N ARG A 610 13.77 -18.94 -13.93
CA ARG A 610 12.31 -18.88 -13.79
C ARG A 610 11.62 -18.62 -15.13
N LEU A 611 12.22 -17.78 -15.97
CA LEU A 611 11.69 -17.44 -17.29
C LEU A 611 12.01 -18.52 -18.33
N VAL A 612 13.15 -19.21 -18.21
CA VAL A 612 13.49 -20.36 -19.08
C VAL A 612 12.40 -21.44 -19.04
N GLY A 613 11.95 -21.84 -17.84
CA GLY A 613 10.90 -22.86 -17.70
C GLY A 613 9.58 -22.46 -18.37
N LYS A 614 9.13 -21.21 -18.16
CA LYS A 614 7.88 -20.69 -18.76
C LYS A 614 7.95 -20.56 -20.28
N ARG A 615 9.12 -20.25 -20.85
CA ARG A 615 9.30 -20.26 -22.32
C ARG A 615 9.13 -21.66 -22.90
N ALA A 616 9.71 -22.69 -22.26
CA ALA A 616 9.56 -24.08 -22.71
C ALA A 616 8.09 -24.58 -22.63
N GLU A 617 7.34 -24.13 -21.63
CA GLU A 617 5.90 -24.40 -21.51
C GLU A 617 5.10 -23.75 -22.67
N ILE A 618 5.37 -22.47 -22.95
CA ILE A 618 4.76 -21.73 -24.06
C ILE A 618 5.10 -22.37 -25.42
N ASP A 619 6.36 -22.77 -25.64
CA ASP A 619 6.81 -23.46 -26.86
C ASP A 619 6.03 -24.76 -27.10
N ASN A 620 5.74 -25.52 -26.05
CA ASN A 620 4.95 -26.74 -26.15
C ASN A 620 3.48 -26.44 -26.48
N LEU A 621 2.87 -25.47 -25.78
CA LEU A 621 1.48 -25.07 -26.01
C LEU A 621 1.27 -24.49 -27.41
N PHE A 622 2.22 -23.70 -27.95
CA PHE A 622 2.15 -23.20 -29.32
C PHE A 622 2.14 -24.31 -30.38
N ARG A 623 2.95 -25.36 -30.19
CA ARG A 623 2.96 -26.52 -31.11
C ARG A 623 1.60 -27.22 -31.13
N LEU A 624 0.94 -27.35 -29.96
CA LEU A 624 -0.38 -27.98 -29.86
C LEU A 624 -1.49 -27.13 -30.49
N VAL A 625 -1.37 -25.80 -30.48
CA VAL A 625 -2.39 -24.89 -31.02
C VAL A 625 -2.21 -24.60 -32.51
N PHE A 626 -0.97 -24.42 -32.99
CA PHE A 626 -0.69 -23.93 -34.35
C PHE A 626 0.19 -24.88 -35.20
N GLY A 627 0.69 -25.98 -34.64
CA GLY A 627 1.45 -27.00 -35.39
C GLY A 627 2.88 -26.62 -35.82
N ASN A 628 3.30 -25.35 -35.68
CA ASN A 628 4.64 -24.87 -36.03
C ASN A 628 5.29 -24.12 -34.85
N SER A 629 6.61 -24.32 -34.65
CA SER A 629 7.39 -23.70 -33.57
C SER A 629 8.15 -22.43 -33.95
N GLN A 630 8.26 -22.06 -35.24
CA GLN A 630 9.04 -20.88 -35.64
C GLN A 630 8.36 -19.53 -35.29
N ALA A 631 7.02 -19.48 -35.21
CA ALA A 631 6.30 -18.26 -34.83
C ALA A 631 6.42 -17.91 -33.33
N VAL A 632 6.93 -18.85 -32.52
CA VAL A 632 6.87 -18.75 -31.05
C VAL A 632 7.91 -17.79 -30.48
N SER A 633 9.19 -17.99 -30.84
CA SER A 633 10.28 -17.14 -30.33
C SER A 633 9.99 -15.67 -30.63
N ALA A 634 9.62 -15.34 -31.87
CA ALA A 634 9.30 -13.97 -32.26
C ALA A 634 8.13 -13.34 -31.49
N SER A 635 7.21 -14.14 -30.95
CA SER A 635 6.10 -13.66 -30.12
C SER A 635 6.52 -13.50 -28.65
N VAL A 636 7.28 -14.46 -28.13
CA VAL A 636 7.80 -14.50 -26.75
C VAL A 636 8.90 -13.45 -26.52
N ASP A 637 9.79 -13.23 -27.48
CA ASP A 637 10.87 -12.24 -27.44
C ASP A 637 10.33 -10.79 -27.46
N ARG A 638 9.09 -10.57 -27.90
CA ARG A 638 8.39 -9.27 -27.82
C ARG A 638 7.75 -9.02 -26.44
N ILE A 639 7.68 -10.03 -25.57
CA ILE A 639 7.11 -9.90 -24.23
C ILE A 639 8.16 -9.30 -23.29
N THR A 640 8.04 -7.99 -23.11
CA THR A 640 8.90 -7.17 -22.24
C THR A 640 8.32 -6.92 -20.84
N GLY A 641 7.08 -7.35 -20.62
CA GLY A 641 6.32 -7.26 -19.37
C GLY A 641 4.86 -7.71 -19.52
N ALA A 642 4.03 -7.52 -18.48
CA ALA A 642 2.67 -8.06 -18.39
C ALA A 642 1.71 -7.47 -19.42
N GLN A 643 1.92 -6.22 -19.87
CA GLN A 643 1.11 -5.62 -20.93
C GLN A 643 1.32 -6.31 -22.28
N SER A 644 2.58 -6.58 -22.65
CA SER A 644 2.92 -7.32 -23.87
C SER A 644 2.55 -8.79 -23.80
N GLY A 645 2.65 -9.43 -22.63
CA GLY A 645 2.20 -10.81 -22.43
C GLY A 645 0.67 -10.94 -22.52
N ALA A 646 -0.06 -9.97 -21.96
CA ALA A 646 -1.50 -9.89 -22.12
C ALA A 646 -1.91 -9.66 -23.58
N ALA A 647 -1.27 -8.74 -24.29
CA ALA A 647 -1.51 -8.52 -25.72
C ALA A 647 -1.24 -9.79 -26.56
N ALA A 648 -0.12 -10.48 -26.33
CA ALA A 648 0.17 -11.75 -26.99
C ALA A 648 -0.88 -12.83 -26.66
N GLY A 649 -1.39 -12.88 -25.42
CA GLY A 649 -2.48 -13.78 -25.05
C GLY A 649 -3.81 -13.42 -25.71
N ASP A 650 -4.14 -12.14 -25.84
CA ASP A 650 -5.33 -11.67 -26.55
C ASP A 650 -5.20 -11.95 -28.06
N ASP A 651 -4.01 -11.82 -28.64
CA ASP A 651 -3.72 -12.21 -30.03
C ASP A 651 -3.94 -13.72 -30.29
N VAL A 652 -3.74 -14.60 -29.29
CA VAL A 652 -4.13 -16.03 -29.40
C VAL A 652 -5.65 -16.17 -29.39
N ARG A 653 -6.34 -15.50 -28.47
CA ARG A 653 -7.82 -15.57 -28.32
C ARG A 653 -8.55 -15.03 -29.55
N GLU A 654 -8.02 -13.98 -30.15
CA GLU A 654 -8.55 -13.33 -31.35
C GLU A 654 -8.06 -13.97 -32.67
N GLY A 655 -7.27 -15.05 -32.59
CA GLY A 655 -6.76 -15.77 -33.78
C GLY A 655 -5.74 -14.99 -34.62
N ARG A 656 -5.17 -13.90 -34.09
CA ARG A 656 -4.22 -13.03 -34.81
C ARG A 656 -2.83 -13.61 -34.98
N LEU A 657 -2.49 -14.70 -34.28
CA LEU A 657 -1.18 -15.36 -34.33
C LEU A 657 -1.06 -16.48 -35.40
N GLY A 658 -2.13 -16.74 -36.16
CA GLY A 658 -2.14 -17.70 -37.27
C GLY A 658 -3.36 -18.62 -37.22
N GLU A 659 -3.54 -19.45 -38.26
CA GLU A 659 -4.59 -20.46 -38.24
C GLU A 659 -4.24 -21.61 -37.28
N MET A 660 -5.21 -21.99 -36.46
CA MET A 660 -5.08 -23.15 -35.57
C MET A 660 -4.95 -24.46 -36.36
N ALA A 661 -4.25 -25.44 -35.80
CA ALA A 661 -4.00 -26.72 -36.45
C ALA A 661 -5.31 -27.49 -36.74
N GLY A 662 -5.40 -28.10 -37.92
CA GLY A 662 -6.52 -28.96 -38.32
C GLY A 662 -7.75 -28.24 -38.89
N GLU A 663 -8.61 -29.00 -39.57
CA GLU A 663 -9.80 -28.50 -40.25
C GLU A 663 -10.91 -28.06 -39.28
N GLY A 664 -11.45 -26.87 -39.54
CA GLY A 664 -12.58 -26.26 -38.82
C GLY A 664 -13.95 -26.88 -39.14
N ARG A 665 -14.97 -26.44 -38.40
CA ARG A 665 -16.35 -26.88 -38.63
C ARG A 665 -16.88 -26.34 -39.97
N THR A 666 -17.37 -27.23 -40.82
CA THR A 666 -18.10 -26.89 -42.04
C THR A 666 -19.60 -27.06 -41.85
N TRP A 667 -20.42 -26.60 -42.81
CA TRP A 667 -21.88 -26.86 -42.85
C TRP A 667 -22.19 -28.34 -42.58
N LEU A 668 -21.45 -29.25 -43.22
CA LEU A 668 -21.77 -30.69 -43.25
C LEU A 668 -21.05 -31.53 -42.19
N LYS A 669 -19.94 -31.05 -41.59
CA LYS A 669 -19.12 -31.84 -40.65
C LYS A 669 -18.58 -31.01 -39.49
N GLY A 670 -18.51 -31.65 -38.32
CA GLY A 670 -17.86 -31.12 -37.11
C GLY A 670 -16.35 -30.86 -37.32
N PRO A 671 -15.71 -30.06 -36.44
CA PRO A 671 -14.28 -29.79 -36.53
C PRO A 671 -13.46 -31.07 -36.31
N SER A 672 -12.29 -31.16 -36.96
CA SER A 672 -11.39 -32.32 -36.84
C SER A 672 -10.84 -32.51 -35.41
N PRO A 673 -10.40 -33.72 -35.01
CA PRO A 673 -9.83 -33.96 -33.67
C PRO A 673 -8.60 -33.09 -33.36
N ALA A 674 -7.76 -32.83 -34.36
CA ALA A 674 -6.63 -31.90 -34.25
C ALA A 674 -7.11 -30.47 -33.94
N ARG A 675 -8.16 -30.02 -34.62
CA ARG A 675 -8.76 -28.69 -34.41
C ARG A 675 -9.42 -28.56 -33.05
N GLN A 676 -10.16 -29.58 -32.60
CA GLN A 676 -10.72 -29.62 -31.24
C GLN A 676 -9.62 -29.56 -30.18
N THR A 677 -8.48 -30.23 -30.41
CA THR A 677 -7.32 -30.18 -29.51
C THR A 677 -6.68 -28.79 -29.50
N ALA A 678 -6.48 -28.16 -30.66
CA ALA A 678 -5.95 -26.80 -30.76
C ALA A 678 -6.87 -25.77 -30.08
N GLU A 679 -8.19 -25.83 -30.34
CA GLU A 679 -9.20 -24.98 -29.72
C GLU A 679 -9.26 -25.15 -28.19
N ALA A 680 -9.03 -26.35 -27.67
CA ALA A 680 -8.95 -26.61 -26.24
C ALA A 680 -7.67 -26.06 -25.57
N HIS A 681 -6.54 -26.00 -26.29
CA HIS A 681 -5.26 -25.53 -25.75
C HIS A 681 -5.01 -24.03 -26.00
N ALA A 682 -5.71 -23.38 -26.94
CA ALA A 682 -5.57 -21.95 -27.21
C ALA A 682 -5.83 -21.06 -25.97
N PRO A 683 -6.83 -21.32 -25.10
CA PRO A 683 -7.01 -20.57 -23.86
C PRO A 683 -5.86 -20.76 -22.86
N LEU A 684 -5.26 -21.96 -22.81
CA LEU A 684 -4.12 -22.27 -21.95
C LEU A 684 -2.86 -21.55 -22.42
N LEU A 685 -2.60 -21.55 -23.74
CA LEU A 685 -1.51 -20.77 -24.33
C LEU A 685 -1.68 -19.27 -24.09
N ALA A 686 -2.90 -18.76 -24.27
CA ALA A 686 -3.22 -17.35 -23.99
C ALA A 686 -3.01 -16.97 -22.52
N ALA A 687 -3.25 -17.90 -21.58
CA ALA A 687 -2.96 -17.71 -20.15
C ALA A 687 -1.46 -17.76 -19.87
N ALA A 688 -0.73 -18.73 -20.46
CA ALA A 688 0.72 -18.87 -20.30
C ALA A 688 1.50 -17.64 -20.79
N LEU A 689 1.08 -17.01 -21.90
CA LEU A 689 1.67 -15.77 -22.41
C LEU A 689 1.43 -14.56 -21.48
N VAL A 690 0.23 -14.45 -20.90
CA VAL A 690 -0.10 -13.43 -19.88
C VAL A 690 0.78 -13.60 -18.65
N ASP A 691 0.85 -14.82 -18.12
CA ASP A 691 1.61 -15.18 -16.93
C ASP A 691 3.13 -15.05 -17.13
N TYR A 692 3.65 -15.40 -18.31
CA TYR A 692 5.04 -15.12 -18.67
C TYR A 692 5.34 -13.61 -18.66
N GLY A 693 4.43 -12.78 -19.19
CA GLY A 693 4.56 -11.32 -19.09
C GLY A 693 4.59 -10.82 -17.64
N MET A 694 3.75 -11.37 -16.77
CA MET A 694 3.76 -11.06 -15.33
C MET A 694 5.06 -11.52 -14.66
N ALA A 695 5.58 -12.69 -15.01
CA ALA A 695 6.87 -13.18 -14.53
C ALA A 695 8.04 -12.30 -15.01
N VAL A 696 8.00 -11.76 -16.23
CA VAL A 696 9.00 -10.80 -16.73
C VAL A 696 8.98 -9.52 -15.91
N ASP A 697 7.80 -8.95 -15.62
CA ASP A 697 7.68 -7.76 -14.75
C ASP A 697 8.15 -8.04 -13.31
N PHE A 698 7.86 -9.22 -12.77
CA PHE A 698 8.34 -9.65 -11.45
C PHE A 698 9.87 -9.74 -11.40
N GLU A 699 10.49 -10.45 -12.34
CA GLU A 699 11.95 -10.61 -12.39
C GLU A 699 12.64 -9.26 -12.66
N ARG A 700 12.06 -8.40 -13.52
CA ARG A 700 12.49 -7.02 -13.75
C ARG A 700 12.41 -6.19 -12.47
N HIS A 701 11.37 -6.37 -11.66
CA HIS A 701 11.26 -5.71 -10.36
C HIS A 701 12.33 -6.19 -9.37
N GLN A 702 12.56 -7.50 -9.27
CA GLN A 702 13.59 -8.10 -8.42
C GLN A 702 15.03 -7.72 -8.82
N LEU A 703 15.29 -7.52 -10.12
CA LEU A 703 16.55 -6.98 -10.60
C LEU A 703 16.75 -5.53 -10.16
N ASN A 704 15.71 -4.69 -10.29
CA ASN A 704 15.77 -3.29 -9.87
C ASN A 704 15.84 -3.11 -8.34
N LEU A 705 15.20 -3.97 -7.55
CA LEU A 705 15.31 -3.96 -6.09
C LEU A 705 16.75 -4.29 -5.65
N ARG A 706 17.30 -5.42 -6.11
CA ARG A 706 18.69 -5.81 -5.81
C ARG A 706 19.71 -4.77 -6.29
N HIS A 707 19.46 -4.10 -7.41
CA HIS A 707 20.31 -3.00 -7.88
C HIS A 707 20.23 -1.77 -6.99
N ARG A 708 19.05 -1.44 -6.43
CA ARG A 708 18.90 -0.34 -5.46
C ARG A 708 19.54 -0.65 -4.12
N GLU A 709 19.47 -1.91 -3.67
CA GLU A 709 20.20 -2.39 -2.49
C GLU A 709 21.72 -2.31 -2.70
N GLU A 710 22.21 -2.68 -3.89
CA GLU A 710 23.59 -2.52 -4.31
C GLU A 710 24.02 -1.03 -4.37
N GLN A 711 23.19 -0.15 -4.95
CA GLN A 711 23.41 1.31 -4.95
C GLN A 711 23.46 1.87 -3.52
N ALA A 712 22.52 1.47 -2.65
CA ALA A 712 22.49 1.88 -1.26
C ALA A 712 23.73 1.40 -0.49
N ARG A 713 24.17 0.16 -0.70
CA ARG A 713 25.42 -0.38 -0.17
C ARG A 713 26.64 0.40 -0.67
N GLN A 714 26.72 0.68 -1.96
CA GLN A 714 27.88 1.32 -2.59
C GLN A 714 28.01 2.81 -2.20
N ARG A 715 26.89 3.47 -1.88
CA ARG A 715 26.87 4.84 -1.30
C ARG A 715 27.38 4.93 0.14
N VAL A 716 27.57 3.81 0.85
CA VAL A 716 28.16 3.83 2.19
C VAL A 716 29.68 4.04 2.08
N GLU A 717 30.16 5.13 2.67
CA GLU A 717 31.58 5.37 2.87
C GLU A 717 32.08 4.65 4.12
N VAL A 718 33.29 4.08 4.05
CA VAL A 718 34.02 3.61 5.25
C VAL A 718 35.16 4.61 5.50
N PRO A 719 35.10 5.40 6.59
CA PRO A 719 36.18 6.32 6.93
C PRO A 719 37.41 5.57 7.44
N ARG A 720 38.57 6.20 7.36
CA ARG A 720 39.80 5.68 7.99
C ARG A 720 39.72 5.88 9.51
N PRO A 721 40.17 4.91 10.34
CA PRO A 721 40.28 5.12 11.79
C PRO A 721 41.17 6.32 12.13
N SER A 722 40.81 7.04 13.19
CA SER A 722 41.63 8.07 13.83
C SER A 722 42.98 7.51 14.29
N LYS A 723 43.95 8.39 14.59
CA LYS A 723 45.27 7.97 15.09
C LYS A 723 45.13 7.26 16.44
N GLU A 724 44.20 7.72 17.28
CA GLU A 724 43.84 7.16 18.57
C GLU A 724 43.26 5.74 18.42
N LEU A 725 42.24 5.58 17.54
CA LEU A 725 41.61 4.28 17.30
C LEU A 725 42.57 3.30 16.61
N ALA A 726 43.39 3.76 15.66
CA ALA A 726 44.43 2.95 15.02
C ALA A 726 45.51 2.49 16.02
N ALA A 727 45.99 3.36 16.90
CA ALA A 727 46.93 3.00 17.96
C ALA A 727 46.32 1.98 18.93
N LEU A 728 45.04 2.13 19.29
CA LEU A 728 44.31 1.16 20.11
C LEU A 728 44.13 -0.19 19.42
N MET A 729 43.94 -0.23 18.09
CA MET A 729 43.83 -1.49 17.33
C MET A 729 45.16 -2.26 17.18
N LEU A 730 46.31 -1.59 17.31
CA LEU A 730 47.63 -2.22 17.11
C LEU A 730 48.12 -3.09 18.29
N GLY A 731 47.67 -2.81 19.51
CA GLY A 731 48.01 -3.59 20.71
C GLY A 731 47.52 -5.04 20.71
N THR A 732 47.92 -5.81 21.72
CA THR A 732 47.60 -7.25 21.87
C THR A 732 46.99 -7.63 23.23
N ASP A 733 46.77 -6.65 24.10
CA ASP A 733 46.68 -6.88 25.55
C ASP A 733 45.26 -6.61 26.10
N GLN A 734 44.90 -7.27 27.21
CA GLN A 734 43.58 -7.13 27.86
C GLN A 734 43.18 -5.68 28.23
N GLU A 735 44.15 -4.77 28.26
CA GLU A 735 43.94 -3.35 28.55
C GLU A 735 43.24 -2.60 27.39
N GLN A 736 43.22 -3.16 26.16
CA GLN A 736 42.53 -2.56 25.01
C GLN A 736 41.02 -2.41 25.23
N VAL A 737 40.34 -3.48 25.68
CA VAL A 737 38.89 -3.46 25.94
C VAL A 737 38.54 -2.47 27.06
N ARG A 738 39.39 -2.37 28.09
CA ARG A 738 39.23 -1.39 29.16
C ARG A 738 39.39 0.06 28.69
N ARG A 739 40.35 0.34 27.81
CA ARG A 739 40.56 1.68 27.23
C ARG A 739 39.43 2.06 26.26
N LEU A 740 39.00 1.14 25.39
CA LEU A 740 37.87 1.34 24.47
C LEU A 740 36.57 1.63 25.23
N ASN A 741 36.34 0.98 26.37
CA ASN A 741 35.15 1.23 27.20
C ASN A 741 35.27 2.46 28.12
N ARG A 742 36.47 3.06 28.23
CA ARG A 742 36.73 4.26 29.05
C ARG A 742 36.67 5.57 28.26
N ASP A 743 36.76 5.50 26.94
CA ASP A 743 36.62 6.65 26.03
C ASP A 743 35.35 6.54 25.16
N PRO A 744 34.27 7.28 25.49
CA PRO A 744 33.02 7.26 24.72
C PRO A 744 33.12 7.87 23.31
N ALA A 745 34.15 8.64 22.98
CA ALA A 745 34.34 9.18 21.63
C ALA A 745 34.92 8.09 20.71
N VAL A 746 36.01 7.45 21.14
CA VAL A 746 36.65 6.35 20.41
C VAL A 746 35.72 5.14 20.29
N HIS A 747 34.93 4.83 21.33
CA HIS A 747 33.92 3.77 21.26
C HIS A 747 32.85 4.03 20.17
N ARG A 748 32.34 5.27 20.08
CA ARG A 748 31.36 5.66 19.04
C ARG A 748 31.98 5.67 17.65
N GLU A 749 33.26 6.03 17.52
CA GLU A 749 34.00 5.93 16.25
C GLU A 749 34.11 4.48 15.79
N PHE A 750 34.50 3.56 16.69
CA PHE A 750 34.59 2.13 16.42
C PHE A 750 33.25 1.55 15.96
N GLU A 751 32.16 1.79 16.69
CA GLU A 751 30.81 1.34 16.31
C GLU A 751 30.37 1.91 14.95
N LYS A 752 30.68 3.19 14.66
CA LYS A 752 30.36 3.83 13.38
C LYS A 752 31.12 3.17 12.21
N ILE A 753 32.41 2.87 12.38
CA ILE A 753 33.22 2.17 11.37
C ILE A 753 32.72 0.74 11.17
N MET A 754 32.42 0.00 12.25
CA MET A 754 31.90 -1.37 12.17
C MET A 754 30.53 -1.44 11.48
N LEU A 755 29.64 -0.49 11.77
CA LEU A 755 28.34 -0.37 11.10
C LEU A 755 28.50 -0.02 9.61
N ALA A 756 29.44 0.88 9.27
CA ALA A 756 29.76 1.22 7.89
C ALA A 756 30.30 0.00 7.13
N MET A 757 31.26 -0.75 7.70
CA MET A 757 31.81 -1.97 7.10
C MET A 757 30.74 -3.07 6.92
N THR A 758 29.87 -3.26 7.91
CA THR A 758 28.76 -4.23 7.84
C THR A 758 27.77 -3.88 6.73
N LYS A 759 27.45 -2.59 6.55
CA LYS A 759 26.58 -2.12 5.46
C LYS A 759 27.27 -2.13 4.10
N ARG A 760 28.59 -1.86 4.03
CA ARG A 760 29.36 -1.70 2.79
C ARG A 760 29.83 -3.01 2.15
N LEU A 761 30.22 -4.00 2.95
CA LEU A 761 30.86 -5.23 2.49
C LEU A 761 29.84 -6.34 2.21
N SER A 762 29.82 -6.83 0.96
CA SER A 762 29.04 -8.01 0.57
C SER A 762 29.61 -9.31 1.18
N ALA A 763 28.86 -10.41 1.07
CA ALA A 763 29.36 -11.74 1.43
C ALA A 763 30.64 -12.12 0.64
N ALA A 764 30.70 -11.75 -0.65
CA ALA A 764 31.85 -12.02 -1.51
C ALA A 764 33.08 -11.18 -1.11
N ASP A 765 32.89 -9.91 -0.72
CA ASP A 765 33.96 -9.05 -0.20
C ASP A 765 34.50 -9.59 1.13
N ARG A 766 33.60 -10.04 2.02
CA ARG A 766 33.99 -10.66 3.30
C ARG A 766 34.76 -11.97 3.12
N SER A 767 34.48 -12.74 2.06
CA SER A 767 35.28 -13.92 1.70
C SER A 767 36.65 -13.50 1.15
N ALA A 768 36.68 -12.54 0.21
CA ALA A 768 37.92 -12.01 -0.35
C ALA A 768 38.84 -11.36 0.71
N LEU A 769 38.29 -10.73 1.75
CA LEU A 769 39.03 -10.20 2.91
C LEU A 769 39.66 -11.32 3.77
N LYS A 770 38.96 -12.45 3.94
CA LYS A 770 39.49 -13.63 4.63
C LYS A 770 40.55 -14.38 3.81
N GLU A 771 40.35 -14.45 2.50
CA GLU A 771 41.26 -15.08 1.52
C GLU A 771 42.44 -14.18 1.13
N GLU A 772 42.53 -12.97 1.68
CA GLU A 772 43.55 -11.94 1.38
C GLU A 772 43.63 -11.58 -0.11
N ASN A 773 42.53 -11.76 -0.85
CA ASN A 773 42.43 -11.50 -2.28
C ASN A 773 42.21 -10.00 -2.54
N PHE A 774 43.25 -9.21 -2.30
CA PHE A 774 43.23 -7.75 -2.44
C PHE A 774 42.94 -7.29 -3.88
N ALA A 775 43.25 -8.11 -4.90
CA ALA A 775 42.88 -7.82 -6.29
C ALA A 775 41.36 -7.82 -6.51
N LYS A 776 40.65 -8.81 -5.93
CA LYS A 776 39.18 -8.93 -5.99
C LYS A 776 38.48 -7.84 -5.16
N LEU A 777 39.08 -7.41 -4.06
CA LEU A 777 38.62 -6.25 -3.29
C LEU A 777 38.86 -4.94 -4.03
N GLY A 778 40.02 -4.81 -4.68
CA GLY A 778 40.37 -3.69 -5.54
C GLY A 778 39.39 -3.53 -6.71
N SER A 779 38.91 -4.61 -7.34
CA SER A 779 37.89 -4.49 -8.39
C SER A 779 36.47 -4.24 -7.85
N SER A 780 36.08 -4.89 -6.76
CA SER A 780 34.72 -4.78 -6.17
C SER A 780 34.46 -3.42 -5.48
N LEU A 781 35.41 -2.97 -4.66
CA LEU A 781 35.31 -1.75 -3.87
C LEU A 781 36.03 -0.56 -4.52
N GLY A 782 36.93 -0.83 -5.47
CA GLY A 782 37.70 0.19 -6.17
C GLY A 782 38.56 1.02 -5.23
N ILE A 783 39.36 0.29 -4.47
CA ILE A 783 40.34 0.73 -3.47
C ILE A 783 41.73 0.21 -3.88
N THR A 784 42.80 0.85 -3.42
CA THR A 784 44.17 0.36 -3.66
C THR A 784 44.45 -0.92 -2.85
N PRO A 785 45.48 -1.72 -3.21
CA PRO A 785 45.92 -2.85 -2.39
C PRO A 785 46.28 -2.44 -0.95
N GLU A 786 46.81 -1.24 -0.76
CA GLU A 786 47.15 -0.66 0.56
C GLU A 786 45.89 -0.34 1.39
N GLN A 787 44.85 0.22 0.75
CA GLN A 787 43.54 0.41 1.36
C GLN A 787 42.88 -0.93 1.69
N ALA A 788 42.99 -1.95 0.82
CA ALA A 788 42.46 -3.29 1.06
C ALA A 788 43.17 -4.01 2.22
N ALA A 789 44.51 -3.89 2.32
CA ALA A 789 45.28 -4.38 3.46
C ALA A 789 44.92 -3.64 4.76
N SER A 790 44.71 -2.32 4.69
CA SER A 790 44.26 -1.50 5.84
C SER A 790 42.84 -1.90 6.28
N LEU A 791 41.93 -2.16 5.35
CA LEU A 791 40.56 -2.61 5.60
C LEU A 791 40.52 -3.99 6.28
N LYS A 792 41.38 -4.92 5.84
CA LYS A 792 41.59 -6.21 6.49
C LYS A 792 42.13 -6.05 7.91
N LEU A 793 43.15 -5.20 8.10
CA LEU A 793 43.73 -4.94 9.42
C LEU A 793 42.67 -4.45 10.42
N VAL A 794 41.79 -3.54 9.99
CA VAL A 794 40.65 -3.07 10.80
C VAL A 794 39.69 -4.22 11.12
N GLN A 795 39.33 -5.06 10.13
CA GLN A 795 38.42 -6.19 10.32
C GLN A 795 38.97 -7.23 11.30
N ASP A 796 40.22 -7.66 11.12
CA ASP A 796 40.85 -8.72 11.94
C ASP A 796 41.02 -8.26 13.40
N ARG A 797 41.37 -6.97 13.61
CA ARG A 797 41.50 -6.39 14.96
C ARG A 797 40.14 -6.11 15.62
N ALA A 798 39.13 -5.70 14.87
CA ALA A 798 37.77 -5.58 15.39
C ALA A 798 37.18 -6.95 15.80
N GLY A 799 37.44 -8.00 15.04
CA GLY A 799 37.05 -9.37 15.39
C GLY A 799 37.70 -9.86 16.69
N ALA A 800 38.99 -9.53 16.91
CA ALA A 800 39.68 -9.84 18.16
C ALA A 800 39.07 -9.10 19.37
N LEU A 801 38.75 -7.80 19.22
CA LEU A 801 38.13 -6.98 20.27
C LEU A 801 36.72 -7.49 20.63
N GLN A 802 35.87 -7.76 19.64
CA GLN A 802 34.53 -8.33 19.87
C GLN A 802 34.60 -9.72 20.51
N GLY A 803 35.54 -10.57 20.08
CA GLY A 803 35.77 -11.89 20.65
C GLY A 803 36.25 -11.88 22.10
N GLN A 804 37.06 -10.88 22.50
CA GLN A 804 37.48 -10.70 23.90
C GLN A 804 36.34 -10.17 24.78
N SER A 805 35.56 -9.20 24.28
CA SER A 805 34.38 -8.66 24.99
C SER A 805 33.37 -9.77 25.33
N LEU A 806 32.98 -10.60 24.34
CA LEU A 806 32.06 -11.73 24.53
C LEU A 806 32.58 -12.78 25.53
N ARG A 807 33.90 -12.97 25.65
CA ARG A 807 34.49 -13.88 26.64
C ARG A 807 34.46 -13.30 28.06
N GLN A 808 34.70 -12.00 28.23
CA GLN A 808 34.57 -11.33 29.52
C GLN A 808 33.13 -11.36 30.02
N THR A 809 32.13 -11.06 29.19
CA THR A 809 30.71 -11.13 29.57
C THR A 809 30.31 -12.55 30.00
N ARG A 810 30.83 -13.60 29.35
CA ARG A 810 30.61 -14.99 29.77
C ARG A 810 31.31 -15.36 31.08
N GLN A 811 32.52 -14.86 31.34
CA GLN A 811 33.21 -15.11 32.61
C GLN A 811 32.56 -14.40 33.80
N VAL A 812 31.99 -13.21 33.60
CA VAL A 812 31.23 -12.49 34.65
C VAL A 812 29.94 -13.24 35.03
N VAL A 813 29.29 -13.90 34.07
CA VAL A 813 28.06 -14.69 34.30
C VAL A 813 28.35 -16.06 34.95
N SER A 814 29.56 -16.63 34.81
CA SER A 814 29.88 -17.96 35.34
C SER A 814 30.41 -17.97 36.79
N THR A 815 30.42 -16.85 37.50
CA THR A 815 31.10 -16.73 38.81
C THR A 815 30.21 -16.76 40.06
N HIS A 816 28.90 -17.01 39.94
CA HIS A 816 28.03 -17.31 41.10
C HIS A 816 27.01 -18.40 40.79
N GLN A 817 27.40 -19.67 40.98
CA GLN A 817 26.47 -20.70 41.44
C GLN A 817 27.19 -21.69 42.35
N LEU A 818 26.81 -21.66 43.62
CA LEU A 818 27.24 -22.62 44.64
C LEU A 818 26.71 -24.00 44.28
N GLY A 819 27.57 -25.02 44.32
CA GLY A 819 27.23 -26.34 43.82
C GLY A 819 26.40 -27.18 44.80
N ILE A 820 25.67 -28.14 44.23
CA ILE A 820 25.28 -29.38 44.91
C ILE A 820 25.77 -30.53 44.02
N LYS A 821 26.58 -31.42 44.60
CA LYS A 821 26.89 -32.73 44.02
C LYS A 821 25.82 -33.73 44.47
N ARG A 822 25.08 -34.31 43.53
CA ARG A 822 24.99 -35.77 43.34
C ARG A 822 24.28 -36.10 42.04
#